data_AF-A0A7X0CA72-F1
#
_entry.id   AF-A0A7X0CA72-F1
#
_cell.length_a   1.000
_cell.length_b   1.000
_cell.length_c   1.000
_cell.angle_alpha   90.00
_cell.angle_beta   90.00
_cell.angle_gamma   90.00
#
_symmetry.space_group_name_H-M   'P 1'
#
loop_
_entity.id
_entity.type
_entity.pdbx_description
1 polymer ?
#
loop_
_entity_poly.entity_id
_entity_poly.type
_entity_poly.pdbx_seq_one_letter_code
_entity_poly.pdbx_strand_id
1 'polypeptide(L)'
;MPSQPVDQVIDEAVRRPSPFARERGLPILVFAGERDPAGKAAETARRFRARTPYAEIDAGDFRDVAAIVERLAGLQGMLSTWVRGTLLPPPRFPLTQFVLWAWGRRGNEIPDAGTPPNPVAKRNAFGLWLAEWRKARSRTGRVRRSMADYVGRAMTTWIPLSGLAAYGLQSFVDGLTLLLWGASAAVALVVGLVHAVLLIRGPIFYRWFRRAPFLPRERGESVIEYAVRVSEAGPEQVERLLVAALLEDLRQAYQRRIIPWPGWGRDTYPVMRLANADPGTAGRRFMELVNDIKAGTGQRGPLLIVASTTVAPQAVPARPSRGREEDLVALHRAWRDRMRHTRPSPYLLVEVGPEKRPDPDGGVWRMLPVRPLAYWLVVAALLALPLSGAVVATVGCGAELTRVADQCVGVGPLDKIAPHPLVLPVLRRIDEQNAQIPFGAKVFTIAYVGPLTTQPGARFKDGQMTAVAGELAGIGAYQASYNRSKSDWKMRVVFANTGQDFASARLAAESVEERADRDPTLTAAVGFAWSREEVRQAVDVLTRANLPMVSTVSTVGQIAGAAGDRSAYLFRLAVVDDLQITATVHWLEALGLVEGAGRKPPVAVVWQRQQGELYSADLKELFLQEYTGVGSDHAFEDDASLGAAMEQACASGAKVVYYTGRADFLSSLKRAWGPPASGAGSGCWPRTISPAPSPTTWPRTARGTTRACRSSR
;
A
#
# COMPACT_ATOMS: atom_id res chain seq x y z
N MET A 1 23.40 -21.85 47.50
CA MET A 1 23.16 -20.97 46.33
C MET A 1 23.72 -19.59 46.66
N PRO A 2 24.50 -18.93 45.79
CA PRO A 2 25.14 -17.67 46.14
C PRO A 2 24.09 -16.60 46.44
N SER A 3 24.33 -15.80 47.48
CA SER A 3 23.54 -14.63 47.86
C SER A 3 23.42 -13.68 46.66
N GLN A 4 22.26 -13.65 46.00
CA GLN A 4 21.99 -12.58 45.05
C GLN A 4 22.03 -11.26 45.82
N PRO A 5 22.72 -10.22 45.33
CA PRO A 5 22.70 -8.93 45.97
C PRO A 5 21.26 -8.41 46.02
N VAL A 6 20.88 -7.80 47.15
CA VAL A 6 19.55 -7.23 47.43
C VAL A 6 19.04 -6.38 46.25
N ASP A 7 19.95 -5.67 45.61
CA ASP A 7 19.74 -4.82 44.44
C ASP A 7 19.15 -5.56 43.22
N GLN A 8 19.56 -6.79 42.98
CA GLN A 8 19.11 -7.58 41.84
C GLN A 8 17.63 -7.95 41.94
N VAL A 9 17.12 -8.10 43.17
CA VAL A 9 15.73 -8.47 43.44
C VAL A 9 14.78 -7.30 43.25
N ILE A 10 15.22 -6.09 43.61
CA ILE A 10 14.42 -4.88 43.42
C ILE A 10 14.39 -4.53 41.92
N ASP A 11 15.49 -4.72 41.20
CA ASP A 11 15.53 -4.64 39.73
C ASP A 11 14.57 -5.64 39.07
N GLU A 12 14.51 -6.89 39.56
CA GLU A 12 13.53 -7.88 39.10
C GLU A 12 12.08 -7.50 39.43
N ALA A 13 11.84 -6.84 40.55
CA ALA A 13 10.50 -6.41 40.99
C ALA A 13 9.97 -5.26 40.11
N VAL A 14 10.84 -4.33 39.70
CA VAL A 14 10.48 -3.24 38.78
C VAL A 14 10.30 -3.74 37.35
N ARG A 15 11.01 -4.80 36.95
CA ARG A 15 10.90 -5.37 35.59
C ARG A 15 9.57 -6.08 35.33
N ARG A 16 9.00 -5.80 34.16
CA ARG A 16 7.78 -6.44 33.67
C ARG A 16 8.08 -7.80 33.04
N PRO A 17 7.20 -8.79 33.25
CA PRO A 17 7.34 -10.10 32.62
C PRO A 17 7.24 -10.02 31.09
N SER A 18 7.56 -11.10 30.37
CA SER A 18 7.40 -11.19 28.91
C SER A 18 6.00 -10.75 28.47
N PRO A 19 5.83 -10.17 27.26
CA PRO A 19 4.52 -9.72 26.77
C PRO A 19 3.43 -10.80 26.79
N PHE A 20 3.82 -12.07 26.75
CA PHE A 20 2.95 -13.24 26.76
C PHE A 20 2.65 -13.78 28.17
N ALA A 21 3.38 -13.36 29.21
CA ALA A 21 3.16 -13.78 30.59
C ALA A 21 2.19 -12.85 31.34
N ARG A 22 1.42 -13.39 32.30
CA ARG A 22 0.50 -12.60 33.14
C ARG A 22 1.23 -11.51 33.93
N GLU A 23 0.57 -10.36 34.13
CA GLU A 23 1.09 -9.28 34.99
C GLU A 23 1.33 -9.76 36.43
N ARG A 24 2.40 -9.23 37.02
CA ARG A 24 2.81 -9.54 38.40
C ARG A 24 2.17 -8.53 39.35
N GLY A 25 1.79 -8.98 40.54
CA GLY A 25 1.47 -8.07 41.63
C GLY A 25 2.76 -7.45 42.18
N LEU A 26 2.69 -6.20 42.62
CA LEU A 26 3.83 -5.48 43.21
C LEU A 26 3.61 -5.22 44.70
N PRO A 27 4.65 -5.44 45.53
CA PRO A 27 4.56 -5.19 46.96
C PRO A 27 4.59 -3.68 47.27
N ILE A 28 4.20 -3.35 48.49
CA ILE A 28 4.53 -2.10 49.17
C ILE A 28 5.74 -2.44 50.03
N LEU A 29 6.93 -2.01 49.60
CA LEU A 29 8.16 -2.22 50.32
C LEU A 29 8.26 -1.16 51.42
N VAL A 30 8.28 -1.58 52.68
CA VAL A 30 8.27 -0.68 53.83
C VAL A 30 9.51 -0.94 54.66
N PHE A 31 10.40 0.05 54.70
CA PHE A 31 11.55 0.06 55.59
C PHE A 31 11.15 0.62 56.95
N ALA A 32 11.35 -0.17 58.00
CA ALA A 32 11.03 0.19 59.37
C ALA A 32 12.19 -0.10 60.33
N GLY A 33 12.33 0.70 61.38
CA GLY A 33 13.38 0.52 62.39
C GLY A 33 13.84 1.82 63.05
N GLU A 34 14.68 1.71 64.07
CA GLU A 34 15.13 2.83 64.91
C GLU A 34 16.25 3.68 64.30
N ARG A 35 16.94 3.21 63.24
CA ARG A 35 18.04 3.96 62.59
C ARG A 35 17.93 4.00 61.06
N ASP A 36 17.76 5.22 60.55
CA ASP A 36 17.70 5.68 59.14
C ASP A 36 16.92 4.83 58.09
N PRO A 37 15.63 4.52 58.34
CA PRO A 37 14.78 3.88 57.32
C PRO A 37 14.59 4.77 56.07
N ALA A 38 14.65 6.10 56.22
CA ALA A 38 14.44 7.06 55.15
C ALA A 38 15.59 7.08 54.14
N GLY A 39 16.84 7.06 54.61
CA GLY A 39 18.03 6.98 53.77
C GLY A 39 18.06 5.71 52.94
N LYS A 40 17.72 4.56 53.55
CA LYS A 40 17.69 3.28 52.83
C LYS A 40 16.59 3.19 51.77
N ALA A 41 15.40 3.70 52.09
CA ALA A 41 14.32 3.83 51.11
C ALA A 41 14.72 4.76 49.94
N ALA A 42 15.44 5.85 50.23
CA ALA A 42 15.94 6.78 49.22
C ALA A 42 17.00 6.16 48.31
N GLU A 43 17.97 5.44 48.88
CA GLU A 43 19.00 4.73 48.11
C GLU A 43 18.36 3.71 47.15
N THR A 44 17.42 2.92 47.67
CA THR A 44 16.68 1.90 46.92
C THR A 44 15.91 2.50 45.75
N ALA A 45 15.18 3.60 45.98
CA ALA A 45 14.30 4.17 44.98
C ALA A 45 15.04 5.02 43.92
N ARG A 46 16.11 5.73 44.31
CA ARG A 46 16.85 6.69 43.46
C ARG A 46 17.40 6.06 42.18
N ARG A 47 17.78 4.78 42.24
CA ARG A 47 18.33 4.00 41.12
C ARG A 47 17.35 3.86 39.94
N PHE A 48 16.05 4.01 40.18
CA PHE A 48 15.00 3.91 39.15
C PHE A 48 14.61 5.23 38.50
N ARG A 49 15.06 6.37 39.05
CA ARG A 49 14.62 7.73 38.64
C ARG A 49 14.75 8.01 37.14
N ALA A 50 15.74 7.44 36.47
CA ALA A 50 15.97 7.62 35.03
C ALA A 50 15.36 6.52 34.14
N ARG A 51 14.87 5.41 34.73
CA ARG A 51 14.49 4.18 34.01
C ARG A 51 12.99 3.93 33.90
N THR A 52 12.20 4.56 34.77
CA THR A 52 10.75 4.36 34.86
C THR A 52 10.08 5.66 35.29
N PRO A 53 8.75 5.84 35.08
CA PRO A 53 8.05 6.95 35.70
C PRO A 53 8.24 6.88 37.23
N TYR A 54 8.87 7.91 37.77
CA TYR A 54 9.32 7.97 39.15
C TYR A 54 8.67 9.15 39.85
N ALA A 55 8.16 8.92 41.05
CA ALA A 55 7.64 9.96 41.91
C ALA A 55 8.30 9.90 43.29
N GLU A 56 8.48 11.06 43.89
CA GLU A 56 9.08 11.22 45.20
C GLU A 56 8.20 12.16 46.01
N ILE A 57 7.66 11.62 47.09
CA ILE A 57 6.68 12.27 47.95
C ILE A 57 7.24 12.27 49.37
N ASP A 58 7.45 13.45 49.92
CA ASP A 58 7.58 13.61 51.37
C ASP A 58 6.20 13.93 51.93
N ALA A 59 5.61 12.97 52.66
CA ALA A 59 4.24 13.11 53.11
C ALA A 59 4.06 14.18 54.19
N GLY A 60 5.14 14.63 54.84
CA GLY A 60 5.08 15.73 55.80
C GLY A 60 4.68 17.05 55.15
N ASP A 61 4.91 17.20 53.84
CA ASP A 61 4.60 18.42 53.10
C ASP A 61 3.14 18.52 52.63
N PHE A 62 2.35 17.44 52.80
CA PHE A 62 1.00 17.33 52.25
C PHE A 62 -0.04 17.17 53.35
N ARG A 63 -1.11 17.98 53.30
CA ARG A 63 -2.17 18.00 54.30
C ARG A 63 -3.11 16.78 54.22
N ASP A 64 -3.33 16.25 53.02
CA ASP A 64 -4.28 15.18 52.77
C ASP A 64 -3.84 14.26 51.62
N VAL A 65 -4.59 13.17 51.43
CA VAL A 65 -4.35 12.20 50.36
C VAL A 65 -4.57 12.82 48.98
N ALA A 66 -5.52 13.75 48.85
CA ALA A 66 -5.83 14.40 47.57
C ALA A 66 -4.62 15.18 47.03
N ALA A 67 -3.89 15.89 47.90
CA ALA A 67 -2.69 16.62 47.53
C ALA A 67 -1.55 15.68 47.07
N ILE A 68 -1.38 14.52 47.73
CA ILE A 68 -0.45 13.48 47.27
C ILE A 68 -0.84 13.00 45.87
N VAL A 69 -2.12 12.67 45.65
CA VAL A 69 -2.60 12.16 44.37
C VAL A 69 -2.50 13.21 43.26
N GLU A 70 -2.75 14.49 43.53
CA GLU A 70 -2.52 15.60 42.59
C GLU A 70 -1.03 15.68 42.20
N ARG A 71 -0.11 15.56 43.17
CA ARG A 71 1.34 15.56 42.90
C ARG A 71 1.78 14.36 42.04
N LEU A 72 1.17 13.20 42.24
CA LEU A 72 1.47 11.98 41.46
C LEU A 72 0.91 12.03 40.04
N ALA A 73 -0.37 12.39 39.90
CA ALA A 73 -1.19 12.09 38.73
C ALA A 73 -2.04 13.28 38.21
N GLY A 74 -1.93 14.45 38.84
CA GLY A 74 -2.53 15.70 38.37
C GLY A 74 -2.07 16.10 36.97
N LEU A 75 -2.53 17.26 36.47
CA LEU A 75 -2.19 17.71 35.10
C LEU A 75 -0.67 17.83 34.87
N GLN A 76 0.08 18.13 35.94
CA GLN A 76 1.54 18.20 35.95
C GLN A 76 2.19 17.09 36.79
N GLY A 77 1.45 16.04 37.13
CA GLY A 77 1.89 14.98 38.04
C GLY A 77 3.21 14.31 37.62
N MET A 78 3.97 13.84 38.62
CA MET A 78 5.31 13.27 38.43
C MET A 78 5.29 11.96 37.62
N LEU A 79 4.23 11.15 37.74
CA LEU A 79 4.09 9.90 36.99
C LEU A 79 3.66 10.11 35.53
N SER A 80 3.27 11.34 35.16
CA SER A 80 2.88 11.72 33.80
C SER A 80 4.09 12.27 33.02
N THR A 81 5.24 11.59 33.10
CA THR A 81 6.51 12.02 32.49
C THR A 81 7.07 10.95 31.54
N TRP A 82 7.87 11.39 30.57
CA TRP A 82 8.49 10.50 29.58
C TRP A 82 9.72 9.82 30.18
N VAL A 83 9.89 8.53 29.87
CA VAL A 83 11.13 7.82 30.18
C VAL A 83 12.13 8.10 29.05
N ARG A 84 13.28 8.70 29.41
CA ARG A 84 14.35 9.03 28.45
C ARG A 84 14.76 7.79 27.65
N GLY A 85 14.97 7.95 26.33
CA GLY A 85 15.47 6.89 25.45
C GLY A 85 14.45 5.86 24.95
N THR A 86 13.19 5.91 25.38
CA THR A 86 12.17 4.93 24.95
C THR A 86 11.21 5.45 23.88
N LEU A 87 11.10 6.79 23.76
CA LEU A 87 10.05 7.47 22.98
C LEU A 87 8.63 6.98 23.32
N LEU A 88 8.42 6.26 24.44
CA LEU A 88 7.10 5.76 24.84
C LEU A 88 6.31 6.86 25.54
N PRO A 89 4.99 6.97 25.28
CA PRO A 89 4.16 8.00 25.88
C PRO A 89 4.11 7.88 27.42
N PRO A 90 3.96 9.01 28.13
CA PRO A 90 3.75 9.01 29.56
C PRO A 90 2.44 8.29 29.93
N PRO A 91 2.36 7.63 31.10
CA PRO A 91 1.10 7.24 31.70
C PRO A 91 0.12 8.41 31.80
N ARG A 92 -1.18 8.16 31.64
CA ARG A 92 -2.23 9.17 31.70
C ARG A 92 -3.19 8.85 32.82
N PHE A 93 -3.77 9.91 33.39
CA PHE A 93 -4.62 9.81 34.56
C PHE A 93 -6.00 10.47 34.37
N PRO A 94 -6.78 10.11 33.33
CA PRO A 94 -8.06 10.77 33.06
C PRO A 94 -9.09 10.60 34.17
N LEU A 95 -9.15 9.45 34.84
CA LEU A 95 -10.10 9.21 35.93
C LEU A 95 -9.71 10.01 37.16
N THR A 96 -8.43 9.90 37.55
CA THR A 96 -7.87 10.58 38.72
C THR A 96 -8.03 12.10 38.61
N GLN A 97 -7.67 12.66 37.46
CA GLN A 97 -7.76 14.10 37.21
C GLN A 97 -9.20 14.61 37.19
N PHE A 98 -10.17 13.77 36.80
CA PHE A 98 -11.59 14.13 36.88
C PHE A 98 -12.06 14.20 38.34
N VAL A 99 -11.68 13.22 39.18
CA VAL A 99 -12.05 13.21 40.59
C VAL A 99 -11.38 14.36 41.34
N LEU A 100 -10.09 14.63 41.09
CA LEU A 100 -9.38 15.79 41.64
C LEU A 100 -10.03 17.12 41.24
N TRP A 101 -10.40 17.25 39.96
CA TRP A 101 -11.12 18.42 39.46
C TRP A 101 -12.48 18.59 40.15
N ALA A 102 -13.29 17.53 40.26
CA ALA A 102 -14.60 17.59 40.89
C ALA A 102 -14.51 17.89 42.39
N TRP A 103 -13.58 17.24 43.09
CA TRP A 103 -13.31 17.45 44.51
C TRP A 103 -12.85 18.88 44.80
N GLY A 104 -11.97 19.44 43.95
CA GLY A 104 -11.49 20.81 44.07
C GLY A 104 -12.55 21.89 43.83
N ARG A 105 -13.80 21.54 43.52
CA ARG A 105 -14.95 22.47 43.44
C ARG A 105 -15.81 22.49 44.69
N ARG A 106 -15.45 21.70 45.70
CA ARG A 106 -16.15 21.68 46.97
C ARG A 106 -16.11 23.07 47.62
N GLY A 107 -17.28 23.57 47.99
CA GLY A 107 -17.41 24.88 48.64
C GLY A 107 -17.28 26.09 47.70
N ASN A 108 -17.12 25.89 46.40
CA ASN A 108 -17.14 27.01 45.45
C ASN A 108 -18.53 27.65 45.40
N GLU A 109 -18.59 28.97 45.53
CA GLU A 109 -19.81 29.74 45.30
C GLU A 109 -20.25 29.61 43.83
N ILE A 110 -21.55 29.44 43.64
CA ILE A 110 -22.17 29.33 42.32
C ILE A 110 -22.92 30.64 42.07
N PRO A 111 -22.48 31.47 41.10
CA PRO A 111 -23.17 32.71 40.77
C PRO A 111 -24.65 32.47 40.49
N ASP A 112 -25.51 33.32 41.03
CA ASP A 112 -26.95 33.36 40.78
C ASP A 112 -27.73 32.08 41.17
N ALA A 113 -27.16 31.20 41.99
CA ALA A 113 -27.80 29.94 42.37
C ALA A 113 -28.74 30.03 43.59
N GLY A 114 -28.66 31.11 44.38
CA GLY A 114 -29.34 31.24 45.67
C GLY A 114 -28.73 30.37 46.79
N THR A 115 -29.22 30.51 48.02
CA THR A 115 -28.76 29.73 49.18
C THR A 115 -29.96 29.02 49.83
N PRO A 116 -30.04 27.67 49.80
CA PRO A 116 -29.14 26.73 49.12
C PRO A 116 -29.26 26.78 47.59
N PRO A 117 -28.17 26.47 46.86
CA PRO A 117 -28.13 26.59 45.39
C PRO A 117 -29.12 25.66 44.70
N ASN A 118 -29.93 26.18 43.77
CA ASN A 118 -30.85 25.37 42.96
C ASN A 118 -30.07 24.25 42.21
N PRO A 119 -30.53 22.98 42.28
CA PRO A 119 -29.90 21.85 41.59
C PRO A 119 -29.64 22.08 40.09
N VAL A 120 -30.52 22.81 39.40
CA VAL A 120 -30.38 23.13 37.96
C VAL A 120 -29.23 24.11 37.73
N ALA A 121 -29.15 25.17 38.53
CA ALA A 121 -28.06 26.16 38.45
C ALA A 121 -26.71 25.50 38.71
N LYS A 122 -26.66 24.61 39.72
CA LYS A 122 -25.47 23.84 40.06
C LYS A 122 -25.03 22.90 38.94
N ARG A 123 -25.97 22.17 38.33
CA ARG A 123 -25.70 21.33 37.17
C ARG A 123 -25.14 22.15 35.99
N ASN A 124 -25.73 23.31 35.71
CA ASN A 124 -25.27 24.18 34.62
C ASN A 124 -23.85 24.72 34.87
N ALA A 125 -23.56 25.17 36.09
CA ALA A 125 -22.23 25.63 36.48
C ALA A 125 -21.16 24.54 36.32
N PHE A 126 -21.42 23.33 36.82
CA PHE A 126 -20.51 22.19 36.63
C PHE A 126 -20.35 21.81 35.16
N GLY A 127 -21.40 21.96 34.34
CA GLY A 127 -21.32 21.77 32.89
C GLY A 127 -20.34 22.73 32.22
N LEU A 128 -20.42 24.03 32.54
CA LEU A 128 -19.52 25.06 32.05
C LEU A 128 -18.08 24.83 32.52
N TRP A 129 -17.88 24.60 33.82
CA TRP A 129 -16.55 24.33 34.39
C TRP A 129 -15.90 23.09 33.79
N LEU A 130 -16.68 22.04 33.52
CA LEU A 130 -16.18 20.83 32.88
C LEU A 130 -15.73 21.09 31.44
N ALA A 131 -16.47 21.93 30.70
CA ALA A 131 -16.11 22.33 29.35
C ALA A 131 -14.81 23.15 29.34
N GLU A 132 -14.68 24.12 30.24
CA GLU A 132 -13.47 24.94 30.42
C GLU A 132 -12.26 24.11 30.82
N TRP A 133 -12.41 23.23 31.82
CA TRP A 133 -11.35 22.34 32.27
C TRP A 133 -10.87 21.42 31.14
N ARG A 134 -11.78 20.85 30.34
CA ARG A 134 -11.42 20.05 29.16
C ARG A 134 -10.66 20.88 28.12
N LYS A 135 -11.08 22.13 27.89
CA LYS A 135 -10.41 23.06 26.96
C LYS A 135 -9.00 23.39 27.45
N ALA A 136 -8.84 23.76 28.72
CA ALA A 136 -7.55 24.03 29.34
C ALA A 136 -6.62 22.80 29.31
N ARG A 137 -7.14 21.63 29.66
CA ARG A 137 -6.42 20.35 29.59
C ARG A 137 -5.91 20.07 28.18
N SER A 138 -6.74 20.28 27.15
CA SER A 138 -6.35 20.03 25.75
C SER A 138 -5.23 20.94 25.24
N ARG A 139 -5.09 22.15 25.81
CA ARG A 139 -4.06 23.13 25.44
C ARG A 139 -2.69 22.85 26.06
N THR A 140 -2.61 21.99 27.09
CA THR A 140 -1.32 21.64 27.68
C THR A 140 -0.44 20.90 26.66
N GLY A 141 0.81 21.35 26.48
CA GLY A 141 1.72 20.79 25.48
C GLY A 141 2.00 19.28 25.65
N ARG A 142 1.82 18.77 26.87
CA ARG A 142 1.91 17.34 27.23
C ARG A 142 0.74 16.54 26.64
N VAL A 143 -0.48 17.09 26.66
CA VAL A 143 -1.67 16.46 26.07
C VAL A 143 -1.66 16.55 24.54
N ARG A 144 -1.22 17.68 23.95
CA ARG A 144 -1.13 17.85 22.49
C ARG A 144 -0.15 16.88 21.84
N ARG A 145 1.04 16.70 22.41
CA ARG A 145 2.01 15.68 21.95
C ARG A 145 1.47 14.25 22.08
N SER A 146 0.71 14.00 23.14
CA SER A 146 0.03 12.72 23.33
C SER A 146 -1.11 12.46 22.31
N MET A 147 -1.60 13.52 21.63
CA MET A 147 -2.62 13.41 20.58
C MET A 147 -2.02 12.93 19.25
N ALA A 148 -0.83 13.44 18.88
CA ALA A 148 -0.09 12.97 17.70
C ALA A 148 0.18 11.45 17.78
N ASP A 149 0.59 10.97 18.96
CA ASP A 149 0.80 9.55 19.23
C ASP A 149 -0.46 8.68 19.08
N TYR A 150 -1.64 9.21 19.41
CA TYR A 150 -2.89 8.45 19.35
C TYR A 150 -3.44 8.38 17.92
N VAL A 151 -3.27 9.47 17.17
CA VAL A 151 -3.58 9.52 15.74
C VAL A 151 -2.76 8.46 14.97
N GLY A 152 -1.47 8.30 15.29
CA GLY A 152 -0.67 7.19 14.77
C GLY A 152 -1.16 5.78 15.16
N ARG A 153 -1.83 5.62 16.31
CA ARG A 153 -2.36 4.31 16.80
C ARG A 153 -3.72 3.94 16.25
N ALA A 154 -4.56 4.94 16.01
CA ALA A 154 -5.79 4.70 15.29
C ALA A 154 -5.47 4.28 13.85
N MET A 155 -4.44 4.89 13.24
CA MET A 155 -3.93 4.47 11.93
C MET A 155 -3.49 3.00 11.90
N THR A 156 -2.72 2.51 12.87
CA THR A 156 -2.30 1.08 12.87
C THR A 156 -3.44 0.08 13.05
N THR A 157 -4.61 0.50 13.54
CA THR A 157 -5.79 -0.37 13.68
C THR A 157 -6.71 -0.24 12.47
N TRP A 158 -6.95 0.98 12.00
CA TRP A 158 -7.91 1.25 10.93
C TRP A 158 -7.32 1.06 9.54
N ILE A 159 -6.01 1.27 9.32
CA ILE A 159 -5.38 1.07 8.01
C ILE A 159 -5.40 -0.41 7.56
N PRO A 160 -5.10 -1.42 8.41
CA PRO A 160 -5.21 -2.82 7.99
C PRO A 160 -6.67 -3.25 7.76
N LEU A 161 -7.59 -2.81 8.63
CA LEU A 161 -9.02 -3.10 8.50
C LEU A 161 -9.62 -2.46 7.24
N SER A 162 -9.22 -1.23 6.93
CA SER A 162 -9.65 -0.55 5.72
C SER A 162 -8.98 -1.11 4.47
N GLY A 163 -7.72 -1.55 4.56
CA GLY A 163 -7.02 -2.22 3.47
C GLY A 163 -7.65 -3.58 3.12
N LEU A 164 -8.07 -4.36 4.12
CA LEU A 164 -8.82 -5.61 3.90
C LEU A 164 -10.21 -5.35 3.28
N ALA A 165 -10.90 -4.30 3.73
CA ALA A 165 -12.17 -3.89 3.14
C ALA A 165 -12.00 -3.41 1.69
N ALA A 166 -10.94 -2.66 1.40
CA ALA A 166 -10.60 -2.20 0.05
C ALA A 166 -10.22 -3.36 -0.88
N TYR A 167 -9.45 -4.35 -0.39
CA TYR A 167 -9.14 -5.57 -1.12
C TYR A 167 -10.40 -6.38 -1.48
N GLY A 168 -11.35 -6.51 -0.54
CA GLY A 168 -12.64 -7.17 -0.82
C GLY A 168 -13.55 -6.39 -1.79
N LEU A 169 -13.46 -5.06 -1.79
CA LEU A 169 -14.19 -4.21 -2.74
C LEU A 169 -13.54 -4.14 -4.14
N GLN A 170 -12.26 -4.50 -4.25
CA GLN A 170 -11.49 -4.48 -5.50
C GLN A 170 -12.08 -5.42 -6.56
N SER A 171 -12.83 -6.44 -6.14
CA SER A 171 -13.59 -7.35 -7.00
C SER A 171 -14.84 -6.76 -7.65
N PHE A 172 -15.25 -5.53 -7.32
CA PHE A 172 -16.56 -4.99 -7.72
C PHE A 172 -16.53 -3.69 -8.54
N VAL A 173 -15.44 -2.91 -8.56
CA VAL A 173 -15.40 -1.61 -9.26
C VAL A 173 -14.01 -1.31 -9.84
N ASP A 174 -13.83 -1.56 -11.13
CA ASP A 174 -12.62 -1.18 -11.87
C ASP A 174 -12.53 0.35 -12.00
N GLY A 175 -11.35 0.92 -11.68
CA GLY A 175 -11.04 2.34 -11.89
C GLY A 175 -11.21 3.29 -10.71
N LEU A 176 -11.82 2.88 -9.58
CA LEU A 176 -11.99 3.74 -8.39
C LEU A 176 -11.05 3.42 -7.22
N THR A 177 -9.99 2.65 -7.46
CA THR A 177 -9.07 2.16 -6.42
C THR A 177 -8.38 3.30 -5.67
N LEU A 178 -7.90 4.35 -6.34
CA LEU A 178 -7.24 5.49 -5.69
C LEU A 178 -8.18 6.30 -4.79
N LEU A 179 -9.44 6.50 -5.20
CA LEU A 179 -10.45 7.18 -4.38
C LEU A 179 -10.88 6.32 -3.21
N LEU A 180 -11.00 5.00 -3.39
CA LEU A 180 -11.37 4.09 -2.28
C LEU A 180 -10.24 3.96 -1.26
N TRP A 181 -8.98 3.87 -1.68
CA TRP A 181 -7.83 3.87 -0.76
C TRP A 181 -7.61 5.25 -0.12
N GLY A 182 -7.74 6.34 -0.89
CA GLY A 182 -7.66 7.71 -0.39
C GLY A 182 -8.80 8.06 0.58
N ALA A 183 -10.04 7.68 0.25
CA ALA A 183 -11.19 7.80 1.13
C ALA A 183 -11.06 6.88 2.35
N SER A 184 -10.53 5.67 2.20
CA SER A 184 -10.25 4.76 3.31
C SER A 184 -9.18 5.32 4.25
N ALA A 185 -8.11 5.92 3.72
CA ALA A 185 -7.09 6.59 4.51
C ALA A 185 -7.65 7.85 5.19
N ALA A 186 -8.47 8.63 4.49
CA ALA A 186 -9.15 9.80 5.04
C ALA A 186 -10.15 9.41 6.13
N VAL A 187 -10.94 8.35 5.94
CA VAL A 187 -11.86 7.80 6.93
C VAL A 187 -11.09 7.25 8.12
N ALA A 188 -10.00 6.50 7.91
CA ALA A 188 -9.14 6.04 9.00
C ALA A 188 -8.53 7.21 9.79
N LEU A 189 -8.15 8.29 9.11
CA LEU A 189 -7.65 9.52 9.73
C LEU A 189 -8.75 10.24 10.51
N VAL A 190 -9.93 10.44 9.93
CA VAL A 190 -11.09 11.10 10.56
C VAL A 190 -11.59 10.29 11.75
N VAL A 191 -11.83 8.97 11.59
CA VAL A 191 -12.23 8.06 12.67
C VAL A 191 -11.15 8.03 13.75
N GLY A 192 -9.88 8.02 13.37
CA GLY A 192 -8.77 8.10 14.32
C GLY A 192 -8.72 9.41 15.11
N LEU A 193 -9.01 10.53 14.45
CA LEU A 193 -9.04 11.85 15.05
C LEU A 193 -10.26 12.00 15.97
N VAL A 194 -11.43 11.51 15.55
CA VAL A 194 -12.65 11.43 16.38
C VAL A 194 -12.42 10.55 17.60
N HIS A 195 -11.83 9.37 17.44
CA HIS A 195 -11.52 8.46 18.53
C HIS A 195 -10.48 9.07 19.50
N ALA A 196 -9.47 9.76 18.98
CA ALA A 196 -8.50 10.51 19.80
C ALA A 196 -9.19 11.60 20.63
N VAL A 197 -10.10 12.36 20.01
CA VAL A 197 -10.88 13.41 20.67
C VAL A 197 -11.81 12.83 21.75
N LEU A 198 -12.47 11.70 21.48
CA LEU A 198 -13.36 11.03 22.44
C LEU A 198 -12.60 10.47 23.65
N LEU A 199 -11.36 10.04 23.48
CA LEU A 199 -10.52 9.64 24.61
C LEU A 199 -10.01 10.84 25.40
N ILE A 200 -9.70 11.95 24.74
CA ILE A 200 -9.23 13.18 25.40
C ILE A 200 -10.35 13.86 26.19
N ARG A 201 -11.56 13.91 25.63
CA ARG A 201 -12.73 14.49 26.33
C ARG A 201 -13.23 13.60 27.48
N GLY A 202 -12.77 12.35 27.54
CA GLY A 202 -13.03 11.40 28.63
C GLY A 202 -14.32 10.57 28.61
N PRO A 203 -15.33 10.72 27.72
CA PRO A 203 -16.58 9.95 27.83
C PRO A 203 -16.38 8.43 27.82
N ILE A 204 -15.39 7.93 27.08
CA ILE A 204 -15.05 6.50 27.05
C ILE A 204 -14.48 6.04 28.40
N PHE A 205 -13.65 6.86 29.06
CA PHE A 205 -13.04 6.54 30.35
C PHE A 205 -14.04 6.62 31.49
N TYR A 206 -14.95 7.59 31.49
CA TYR A 206 -15.98 7.74 32.53
C TYR A 206 -16.97 6.57 32.62
N ARG A 207 -16.94 5.65 31.64
CA ARG A 207 -17.65 4.37 31.75
C ARG A 207 -17.15 3.54 32.94
N TRP A 208 -15.88 3.66 33.33
CA TRP A 208 -15.34 2.98 34.50
C TRP A 208 -16.04 3.40 35.79
N PHE A 209 -16.43 4.67 35.96
CA PHE A 209 -17.12 5.13 37.17
C PHE A 209 -18.42 4.36 37.45
N ARG A 210 -19.08 3.80 36.43
CA ARG A 210 -20.27 2.94 36.63
C ARG A 210 -19.97 1.61 37.35
N ARG A 211 -18.70 1.23 37.41
CA ARG A 211 -18.19 0.01 38.05
C ARG A 211 -17.08 0.34 39.05
N ALA A 212 -16.96 1.62 39.46
CA ALA A 212 -15.96 1.99 40.45
C ALA A 212 -16.28 1.28 41.78
N PRO A 213 -15.27 0.78 42.50
CA PRO A 213 -15.48 0.06 43.76
C PRO A 213 -16.04 0.96 44.87
N PHE A 214 -15.79 2.27 44.78
CA PHE A 214 -16.27 3.27 45.73
C PHE A 214 -16.97 4.39 44.95
N LEU A 215 -18.05 4.91 45.52
CA LEU A 215 -18.87 5.98 44.93
C LEU A 215 -19.16 5.75 43.43
N PRO A 216 -19.77 4.61 43.04
CA PRO A 216 -20.04 4.31 41.64
C PRO A 216 -21.09 5.26 41.05
N ARG A 217 -20.89 5.63 39.79
CA ARG A 217 -21.88 6.39 39.01
C ARG A 217 -23.14 5.56 38.79
N GLU A 218 -24.29 6.12 39.13
CA GLU A 218 -25.59 5.47 39.06
C GLU A 218 -26.08 5.25 37.62
N ARG A 219 -27.10 4.40 37.48
CA ARG A 219 -27.71 4.12 36.18
C ARG A 219 -28.58 5.30 35.76
N GLY A 220 -28.22 5.97 34.68
CA GLY A 220 -28.93 7.16 34.17
C GLY A 220 -28.31 8.49 34.62
N GLU A 221 -27.50 8.50 35.68
CA GLU A 221 -26.79 9.68 36.16
C GLU A 221 -25.79 10.18 35.12
N SER A 222 -25.89 11.46 34.73
CA SER A 222 -24.96 12.11 33.82
C SER A 222 -23.59 12.32 34.46
N VAL A 223 -22.55 12.54 33.64
CA VAL A 223 -21.18 12.79 34.16
C VAL A 223 -21.12 14.08 35.01
N ILE A 224 -22.01 15.03 34.72
CA ILE A 224 -22.09 16.32 35.44
C ILE A 224 -22.72 16.10 36.81
N GLU A 225 -23.84 15.38 36.88
CA GLU A 225 -24.49 15.02 38.17
C GLU A 225 -23.53 14.21 39.05
N TYR A 226 -22.77 13.28 38.45
CA TYR A 226 -21.74 12.55 39.16
C TYR A 226 -20.63 13.45 39.70
N ALA A 227 -20.20 14.46 38.94
CA ALA A 227 -19.19 15.42 39.42
C ALA A 227 -19.71 16.24 40.62
N VAL A 228 -20.98 16.64 40.58
CA VAL A 228 -21.64 17.33 41.70
C VAL A 228 -21.62 16.43 42.94
N ARG A 229 -22.04 15.16 42.79
CA ARG A 229 -22.04 14.18 43.89
C ARG A 229 -20.65 13.90 44.45
N VAL A 230 -19.62 13.83 43.60
CA VAL A 230 -18.22 13.70 44.05
C VAL A 230 -17.78 14.92 44.85
N SER A 231 -18.20 16.13 44.48
CA SER A 231 -17.84 17.37 45.20
C SER A 231 -18.50 17.49 46.59
N GLU A 232 -19.63 16.80 46.79
CA GLU A 232 -20.42 16.81 48.03
C GLU A 232 -20.18 15.60 48.93
N ALA A 233 -19.55 14.54 48.39
CA ALA A 233 -19.29 13.31 49.12
C ALA A 233 -18.34 13.54 50.32
N GLY A 234 -18.44 12.65 51.31
CA GLY A 234 -17.56 12.68 52.47
C GLY A 234 -16.09 12.48 52.09
N PRO A 235 -15.12 13.13 52.80
CA PRO A 235 -13.70 13.05 52.47
C PRO A 235 -13.19 11.62 52.29
N GLU A 236 -13.54 10.71 53.20
CA GLU A 236 -13.12 9.30 53.14
C GLU A 236 -13.57 8.58 51.86
N GLN A 237 -14.78 8.84 51.39
CA GLN A 237 -15.30 8.22 50.16
C GLN A 237 -14.54 8.70 48.93
N VAL A 238 -14.19 9.99 48.91
CA VAL A 238 -13.43 10.60 47.81
C VAL A 238 -11.97 10.16 47.82
N GLU A 239 -11.34 10.02 48.99
CA GLU A 239 -9.99 9.45 49.11
C GLU A 239 -9.93 8.03 48.52
N ARG A 240 -10.88 7.16 48.88
CA ARG A 240 -10.97 5.80 48.32
C ARG A 240 -11.18 5.82 46.81
N LEU A 241 -12.05 6.70 46.31
CA LEU A 241 -12.27 6.87 44.87
C LEU A 241 -11.02 7.40 44.14
N LEU A 242 -10.30 8.36 44.72
CA LEU A 242 -9.07 8.93 44.16
C LEU A 242 -7.97 7.88 44.00
N VAL A 243 -7.71 7.11 45.06
CA VAL A 243 -6.68 6.05 45.02
C VAL A 243 -7.11 4.93 44.07
N ALA A 244 -8.40 4.56 44.04
CA ALA A 244 -8.90 3.56 43.10
C ALA A 244 -8.80 4.03 41.64
N ALA A 245 -9.10 5.31 41.37
CA ALA A 245 -8.96 5.92 40.05
C ALA A 245 -7.49 5.98 39.61
N LEU A 246 -6.56 6.31 40.53
CA LEU A 246 -5.12 6.31 40.28
C LEU A 246 -4.62 4.91 39.87
N LEU A 247 -4.98 3.88 40.65
CA LEU A 247 -4.57 2.50 40.37
C LEU A 247 -5.19 1.99 39.07
N GLU A 248 -6.44 2.35 38.78
CA GLU A 248 -7.11 2.00 37.52
C GLU A 248 -6.46 2.69 36.32
N ASP A 249 -6.15 3.99 36.41
CA ASP A 249 -5.47 4.73 35.35
C ASP A 249 -4.09 4.11 35.05
N LEU A 250 -3.34 3.75 36.08
CA LEU A 250 -2.08 3.00 35.94
C LEU A 250 -2.30 1.63 35.32
N ARG A 251 -3.32 0.89 35.77
CA ARG A 251 -3.66 -0.42 35.20
C ARG A 251 -3.96 -0.30 33.70
N GLN A 252 -4.75 0.69 33.29
CA GLN A 252 -5.08 0.93 31.88
C GLN A 252 -3.85 1.38 31.07
N ALA A 253 -2.98 2.21 31.64
CA ALA A 253 -1.77 2.65 30.97
C ALA A 253 -0.82 1.48 30.64
N TYR A 254 -0.73 0.49 31.53
CA TYR A 254 0.17 -0.66 31.39
C TYR A 254 -0.48 -1.93 30.83
N GLN A 255 -1.81 -1.94 30.64
CA GLN A 255 -2.55 -3.08 30.12
C GLN A 255 -2.11 -3.44 28.70
N ARG A 256 -1.91 -4.74 28.45
CA ARG A 256 -1.71 -5.30 27.12
C ARG A 256 -3.07 -5.61 26.51
N ARG A 257 -3.40 -4.95 25.41
CA ARG A 257 -4.60 -5.27 24.62
C ARG A 257 -4.19 -6.02 23.35
N ILE A 258 -5.16 -6.59 22.63
CA ILE A 258 -4.92 -7.31 21.36
C ILE A 258 -4.20 -6.42 20.34
N ILE A 259 -4.46 -5.12 20.37
CA ILE A 259 -3.82 -4.11 19.52
C ILE A 259 -2.49 -3.67 20.17
N PRO A 260 -1.43 -3.36 19.38
CA PRO A 260 -0.15 -2.82 19.87
C PRO A 260 -0.34 -1.49 20.62
N TRP A 261 -0.65 -1.61 21.91
CA TRP A 261 -0.77 -0.53 22.89
C TRP A 261 0.62 -0.24 23.50
N PRO A 262 0.94 0.99 23.93
CA PRO A 262 2.16 1.30 24.69
C PRO A 262 2.47 0.37 25.88
N GLY A 263 1.46 -0.33 26.42
CA GLY A 263 1.67 -1.38 27.41
C GLY A 263 2.53 -2.55 26.92
N TRP A 264 2.65 -2.78 25.61
CA TRP A 264 3.55 -3.78 25.03
C TRP A 264 5.02 -3.34 25.06
N GLY A 265 5.28 -2.06 24.83
CA GLY A 265 6.64 -1.49 24.82
C GLY A 265 7.22 -1.23 26.22
N ARG A 266 6.38 -1.00 27.24
CA ARG A 266 6.84 -0.74 28.62
C ARG A 266 7.41 -2.01 29.27
N ASP A 267 8.66 -1.95 29.68
CA ASP A 267 9.42 -3.05 30.29
C ASP A 267 9.61 -2.90 31.80
N THR A 268 9.26 -1.74 32.38
CA THR A 268 9.35 -1.46 33.82
C THR A 268 8.02 -0.96 34.38
N TYR A 269 7.78 -1.18 35.68
CA TYR A 269 6.66 -0.61 36.43
C TYR A 269 7.05 0.74 37.05
N PRO A 270 6.11 1.68 37.24
CA PRO A 270 6.40 2.96 37.88
C PRO A 270 6.72 2.77 39.36
N VAL A 271 7.56 3.65 39.89
CA VAL A 271 8.08 3.60 41.26
C VAL A 271 7.73 4.89 41.98
N MET A 272 7.23 4.77 43.20
CA MET A 272 6.96 5.89 44.09
C MET A 272 7.75 5.73 45.39
N ARG A 273 8.57 6.72 45.72
CA ARG A 273 9.17 6.86 47.05
C ARG A 273 8.23 7.65 47.96
N LEU A 274 7.93 7.11 49.13
CA LEU A 274 7.17 7.76 50.18
C LEU A 274 8.07 7.93 51.41
N ALA A 275 8.59 9.15 51.60
CA ALA A 275 9.64 9.42 52.60
C ALA A 275 9.17 9.31 54.05
N ASN A 276 7.89 9.60 54.29
CA ASN A 276 7.28 9.55 55.62
C ASN A 276 5.94 8.83 55.54
N ALA A 277 5.80 7.71 56.24
CA ALA A 277 4.58 6.91 56.32
C ALA A 277 4.20 6.60 57.78
N ASP A 278 4.54 7.51 58.69
CA ASP A 278 4.27 7.38 60.12
C ASP A 278 2.78 7.58 60.47
N PRO A 279 2.30 6.98 61.57
CA PRO A 279 0.92 7.13 62.03
C PRO A 279 0.48 8.61 62.08
N GLY A 280 -0.71 8.90 61.56
CA GLY A 280 -1.27 10.26 61.51
C GLY A 280 -0.85 11.10 60.30
N THR A 281 0.10 10.64 59.47
CA THR A 281 0.47 11.33 58.23
C THR A 281 -0.45 10.98 57.05
N ALA A 282 -0.58 11.91 56.09
CA ALA A 282 -1.28 11.64 54.83
C ALA A 282 -0.64 10.48 54.04
N GLY A 283 0.68 10.27 54.21
CA GLY A 283 1.43 9.17 53.60
C GLY A 283 1.00 7.80 54.13
N ARG A 284 0.87 7.67 55.46
CA ARG A 284 0.33 6.45 56.09
C ARG A 284 -1.07 6.14 55.60
N ARG A 285 -1.95 7.15 55.58
CA ARG A 285 -3.32 7.01 55.08
C ARG A 285 -3.38 6.58 53.62
N PHE A 286 -2.58 7.20 52.74
CA PHE A 286 -2.49 6.80 51.33
C PHE A 286 -2.03 5.34 51.17
N MET A 287 -1.02 4.94 51.93
CA MET A 287 -0.47 3.59 51.91
C MET A 287 -1.50 2.53 52.35
N GLU A 288 -2.26 2.81 53.41
CA GLU A 288 -3.36 1.97 53.90
C GLU A 288 -4.49 1.87 52.86
N LEU A 289 -4.90 2.98 52.24
CA LEU A 289 -5.89 2.97 51.16
C LEU A 289 -5.43 2.13 49.96
N VAL A 290 -4.16 2.22 49.56
CA VAL A 290 -3.61 1.37 48.48
C VAL A 290 -3.69 -0.11 48.86
N ASN A 291 -3.36 -0.45 50.11
CA ASN A 291 -3.48 -1.82 50.63
C ASN A 291 -4.93 -2.31 50.58
N ASP A 292 -5.86 -1.55 51.14
CA ASP A 292 -7.27 -1.92 51.25
C ASP A 292 -7.91 -2.11 49.88
N ILE A 293 -7.58 -1.22 48.94
CA ILE A 293 -8.09 -1.30 47.56
C ILE A 293 -7.49 -2.51 46.84
N LYS A 294 -6.18 -2.76 46.98
CA LYS A 294 -5.55 -3.96 46.39
C LYS A 294 -6.15 -5.26 46.96
N ALA A 295 -6.37 -5.31 48.28
CA ALA A 295 -6.94 -6.46 48.97
C ALA A 295 -8.41 -6.70 48.57
N GLY A 296 -9.25 -5.66 48.60
CA GLY A 296 -10.69 -5.75 48.33
C GLY A 296 -11.04 -5.96 46.86
N THR A 297 -10.31 -5.31 45.93
CA THR A 297 -10.62 -5.40 44.49
C THR A 297 -9.85 -6.50 43.77
N GLY A 298 -8.78 -7.04 44.39
CA GLY A 298 -7.85 -7.96 43.74
C GLY A 298 -7.02 -7.33 42.61
N GLN A 299 -7.01 -5.99 42.50
CA GLN A 299 -6.22 -5.29 41.50
C GLN A 299 -4.72 -5.55 41.72
N ARG A 300 -4.08 -6.07 40.67
CA ARG A 300 -2.61 -6.14 40.57
C ARG A 300 -2.11 -4.80 40.04
N GLY A 301 -2.06 -3.80 40.92
CA GLY A 301 -1.69 -2.43 40.55
C GLY A 301 -0.23 -2.33 40.08
N PRO A 302 0.07 -1.69 38.94
CA PRO A 302 1.43 -1.50 38.46
C PRO A 302 2.00 -0.25 39.14
N LEU A 303 2.23 -0.30 40.44
CA LEU A 303 2.97 0.71 41.21
C LEU A 303 3.75 0.01 42.32
N LEU A 304 5.08 0.16 42.28
CA LEU A 304 5.96 -0.20 43.39
C LEU A 304 6.06 1.00 44.33
N ILE A 305 5.64 0.83 45.58
CA ILE A 305 5.78 1.85 46.62
C ILE A 305 6.95 1.45 47.49
N VAL A 306 7.91 2.37 47.66
CA VAL A 306 9.04 2.25 48.58
C VAL A 306 8.83 3.29 49.67
N ALA A 307 8.41 2.85 50.85
CA ALA A 307 8.05 3.71 51.96
C ALA A 307 9.03 3.53 53.14
N SER A 308 9.18 4.58 53.92
CA SER A 308 9.89 4.57 55.21
C SER A 308 8.95 4.96 56.34
N THR A 309 9.03 4.25 57.47
CA THR A 309 8.24 4.54 58.68
C THR A 309 8.99 4.13 59.94
N THR A 310 8.76 4.84 61.04
CA THR A 310 9.18 4.46 62.39
C THR A 310 8.31 3.35 62.96
N VAL A 311 7.02 3.28 62.59
CA VAL A 311 6.05 2.31 63.10
C VAL A 311 5.50 1.42 61.97
N ALA A 312 5.88 0.15 62.00
CA ALA A 312 5.45 -0.84 61.01
C ALA A 312 3.90 -0.89 60.89
N PRO A 313 3.33 -0.85 59.67
CA PRO A 313 1.89 -1.01 59.46
C PRO A 313 1.41 -2.41 59.86
N GLN A 314 0.28 -2.44 60.56
CA GLN A 314 -0.48 -3.68 60.74
C GLN A 314 -1.38 -3.84 59.51
N ALA A 315 -1.42 -5.05 58.93
CA ALA A 315 -2.33 -5.34 57.83
C ALA A 315 -3.35 -6.39 58.27
N VAL A 316 -4.63 -6.05 58.16
CA VAL A 316 -5.78 -6.94 58.38
C VAL A 316 -6.47 -7.11 57.03
N PRO A 317 -6.83 -8.33 56.58
CA PRO A 317 -6.83 -9.59 57.33
C PRO A 317 -5.54 -10.43 57.25
N ALA A 318 -4.60 -10.11 56.34
CA ALA A 318 -3.41 -10.93 56.12
C ALA A 318 -2.16 -10.33 56.77
N ARG A 319 -1.43 -11.13 57.57
CA ARG A 319 -0.18 -10.69 58.20
C ARG A 319 0.87 -10.30 57.13
N PRO A 320 1.52 -9.12 57.26
CA PRO A 320 2.64 -8.72 56.41
C PRO A 320 3.77 -9.75 56.45
N SER A 321 4.55 -9.83 55.36
CA SER A 321 5.81 -10.57 55.38
C SER A 321 6.89 -9.68 55.99
N ARG A 322 7.56 -10.14 57.05
CA ARG A 322 8.55 -9.37 57.81
C ARG A 322 9.85 -10.14 57.93
N GLY A 323 10.97 -9.43 57.82
CA GLY A 323 12.30 -9.94 58.17
C GLY A 323 13.35 -8.84 58.01
N ARG A 324 14.63 -9.21 58.12
CA ARG A 324 15.75 -8.27 58.03
C ARG A 324 16.10 -7.96 56.58
N GLU A 325 16.87 -6.91 56.36
CA GLU A 325 17.35 -6.53 55.02
C GLU A 325 18.10 -7.67 54.31
N GLU A 326 18.92 -8.43 55.05
CA GLU A 326 19.65 -9.60 54.54
C GLU A 326 18.73 -10.68 53.93
N ASP A 327 17.51 -10.78 54.45
CA ASP A 327 16.50 -11.74 54.01
C ASP A 327 15.61 -11.20 52.87
N LEU A 328 15.79 -9.95 52.42
CA LEU A 328 14.87 -9.30 51.47
C LEU A 328 14.65 -10.14 50.21
N VAL A 329 15.70 -10.79 49.73
CA VAL A 329 15.65 -11.69 48.56
C VAL A 329 14.71 -12.87 48.81
N ALA A 330 14.88 -13.55 49.94
CA ALA A 330 14.06 -14.69 50.33
C ALA A 330 12.61 -14.26 50.60
N LEU A 331 12.41 -13.15 51.31
CA LEU A 331 11.11 -12.57 51.61
C LEU A 331 10.34 -12.20 50.34
N HIS A 332 10.98 -11.51 49.40
CA HIS A 332 10.35 -11.13 48.14
C HIS A 332 9.97 -12.35 47.30
N ARG A 333 10.84 -13.37 47.20
CA ARG A 333 10.53 -14.62 46.49
C ARG A 333 9.36 -15.37 47.14
N ALA A 334 9.40 -15.55 48.45
CA ALA A 334 8.32 -16.21 49.20
C ALA A 334 6.99 -15.44 49.11
N TRP A 335 7.04 -14.11 49.10
CA TRP A 335 5.86 -13.27 48.85
C TRP A 335 5.32 -13.47 47.43
N ARG A 336 6.21 -13.51 46.43
CA ARG A 336 5.86 -13.70 45.03
C ARG A 336 5.22 -15.05 44.75
N ASP A 337 5.73 -16.12 45.37
CA ASP A 337 5.19 -17.46 45.23
C ASP A 337 3.84 -17.59 45.91
N ARG A 338 3.65 -16.94 47.07
CA ARG A 338 2.32 -16.80 47.69
C ARG A 338 1.36 -16.03 46.80
N MET A 339 1.76 -14.92 46.19
CA MET A 339 0.91 -14.15 45.25
C MET A 339 0.43 -14.95 44.02
N ARG A 340 1.08 -16.07 43.67
CA ARG A 340 0.63 -16.96 42.58
C ARG A 340 -0.54 -17.85 43.01
N HIS A 341 -0.60 -18.23 44.29
CA HIS A 341 -1.52 -19.25 44.80
C HIS A 341 -2.58 -18.67 45.75
N THR A 342 -2.26 -17.60 46.47
CA THR A 342 -3.11 -16.91 47.46
C THR A 342 -3.05 -15.38 47.28
N ARG A 343 -3.83 -14.63 48.07
CA ARG A 343 -3.78 -13.15 48.13
C ARG A 343 -3.12 -12.69 49.45
N PRO A 344 -1.78 -12.82 49.60
CA PRO A 344 -1.09 -12.33 50.78
C PRO A 344 -1.17 -10.80 50.87
N SER A 345 -0.88 -10.27 52.06
CA SER A 345 -0.73 -8.83 52.25
C SER A 345 0.30 -8.25 51.27
N PRO A 346 0.03 -7.10 50.64
CA PRO A 346 0.97 -6.43 49.75
C PRO A 346 2.18 -5.86 50.50
N TYR A 347 2.14 -5.75 51.83
CA TYR A 347 3.25 -5.24 52.63
C TYR A 347 4.41 -6.23 52.74
N LEU A 348 5.59 -5.75 52.37
CA LEU A 348 6.88 -6.39 52.60
C LEU A 348 7.67 -5.51 53.58
N LEU A 349 7.67 -5.89 54.85
CA LEU A 349 8.32 -5.16 55.94
C LEU A 349 9.78 -5.58 56.05
N VAL A 350 10.67 -4.60 55.98
CA VAL A 350 12.11 -4.80 56.09
C VAL A 350 12.61 -4.04 57.30
N GLU A 351 13.14 -4.78 58.27
CA GLU A 351 13.83 -4.20 59.41
C GLU A 351 15.26 -3.82 59.01
N VAL A 352 15.59 -2.55 59.21
CA VAL A 352 16.95 -2.05 58.98
C VAL A 352 17.80 -2.40 60.22
N GLY A 353 18.81 -3.27 60.03
CA GLY A 353 19.74 -3.69 61.09
C GLY A 353 20.93 -2.72 61.28
N PRO A 354 21.77 -2.91 62.32
CA PRO A 354 22.98 -2.13 62.53
C PRO A 354 24.02 -2.43 61.43
N GLU A 355 24.68 -1.39 60.92
CA GLU A 355 25.45 -1.33 59.68
C GLU A 355 26.36 -2.53 59.32
N LYS A 356 26.45 -2.76 58.00
CA LYS A 356 27.74 -2.69 57.30
C LYS A 356 27.52 -2.08 55.91
N ARG A 357 28.23 -0.99 55.62
CA ARG A 357 28.21 -0.27 54.34
C ARG A 357 29.31 -0.85 53.43
N PRO A 358 28.97 -1.46 52.28
CA PRO A 358 29.87 -1.49 51.15
C PRO A 358 29.42 -0.47 50.10
N ASP A 359 30.42 0.19 49.55
CA ASP A 359 30.40 1.20 48.50
C ASP A 359 29.65 0.71 47.23
N PRO A 360 28.71 1.48 46.64
CA PRO A 360 28.02 1.06 45.44
C PRO A 360 28.77 1.54 44.18
N ASP A 361 29.92 0.94 43.89
CA ASP A 361 30.47 0.86 42.52
C ASP A 361 29.91 -0.38 41.79
N GLY A 362 28.64 -0.71 42.08
CA GLY A 362 27.87 -1.72 41.37
C GLY A 362 27.41 -1.15 40.03
N GLY A 363 28.22 -1.38 38.98
CA GLY A 363 28.00 -0.93 37.62
C GLY A 363 26.52 -0.90 37.21
N VAL A 364 26.05 0.31 36.88
CA VAL A 364 24.71 0.55 36.34
C VAL A 364 24.60 -0.22 35.01
N TRP A 365 24.09 -1.45 35.04
CA TRP A 365 23.81 -2.20 33.82
C TRP A 365 22.82 -1.40 32.96
N ARG A 366 23.33 -0.75 31.90
CA ARG A 366 22.53 -0.10 30.87
C ARG A 366 21.78 -1.18 30.11
N MET A 367 20.58 -1.48 30.57
CA MET A 367 19.67 -2.37 29.85
C MET A 367 19.29 -1.69 28.54
N LEU A 368 19.62 -2.31 27.40
CA LEU A 368 19.17 -1.79 26.11
C LEU A 368 17.64 -1.75 26.08
N PRO A 369 17.01 -0.68 25.54
CA PRO A 369 15.56 -0.55 25.43
C PRO A 369 15.00 -1.42 24.28
N VAL A 370 15.27 -2.73 24.31
CA VAL A 370 14.92 -3.68 23.25
C VAL A 370 13.40 -3.74 23.04
N ARG A 371 12.61 -3.72 24.12
CA ARG A 371 11.13 -3.75 24.01
C ARG A 371 10.53 -2.47 23.43
N PRO A 372 10.90 -1.27 23.90
CA PRO A 372 10.50 -0.03 23.23
C PRO A 372 10.86 -0.02 21.74
N LEU A 373 12.08 -0.45 21.38
CA LEU A 373 12.53 -0.52 20.00
C LEU A 373 11.70 -1.50 19.17
N ALA A 374 11.50 -2.73 19.66
CA ALA A 374 10.67 -3.74 19.00
C ALA A 374 9.23 -3.27 18.82
N TYR A 375 8.65 -2.60 19.82
CA TYR A 375 7.33 -1.98 19.71
C TYR A 375 7.29 -0.97 18.56
N TRP A 376 8.28 -0.08 18.46
CA TRP A 376 8.33 0.91 17.38
C TRP A 376 8.59 0.29 16.00
N LEU A 377 9.39 -0.77 15.90
CA LEU A 377 9.58 -1.52 14.65
C LEU A 377 8.29 -2.17 14.17
N VAL A 378 7.51 -2.78 15.06
CA VAL A 378 6.19 -3.35 14.72
C VAL A 378 5.23 -2.25 14.26
N VAL A 379 5.21 -1.10 14.94
CA VAL A 379 4.40 0.05 14.53
C VAL A 379 4.83 0.55 13.14
N ALA A 380 6.12 0.66 12.86
CA ALA A 380 6.65 1.08 11.56
C ALA A 380 6.30 0.08 10.45
N ALA A 381 6.46 -1.23 10.70
CA ALA A 381 6.12 -2.28 9.74
C ALA A 381 4.63 -2.28 9.38
N LEU A 382 3.75 -2.13 10.39
CA LEU A 382 2.30 -2.06 10.18
C LEU A 382 1.86 -0.84 9.36
N LEU A 383 2.64 0.24 9.37
CA LEU A 383 2.41 1.43 8.54
C LEU A 383 3.02 1.28 7.14
N ALA A 384 4.22 0.71 7.01
CA ALA A 384 4.96 0.63 5.75
C ALA A 384 4.41 -0.43 4.78
N LEU A 385 4.01 -1.61 5.27
CA LEU A 385 3.50 -2.72 4.44
C LEU A 385 2.33 -2.32 3.52
N PRO A 386 1.23 -1.72 4.01
CA PRO A 386 0.11 -1.33 3.15
C PRO A 386 0.48 -0.22 2.15
N LEU A 387 1.37 0.71 2.53
CA LEU A 387 1.89 1.73 1.62
C LEU A 387 2.73 1.11 0.49
N SER A 388 3.56 0.11 0.80
CA SER A 388 4.37 -0.58 -0.21
C SER A 388 3.52 -1.36 -1.22
N GLY A 389 2.43 -2.00 -0.78
CA GLY A 389 1.49 -2.68 -1.67
C GLY A 389 0.81 -1.72 -2.67
N ALA A 390 0.46 -0.51 -2.22
CA ALA A 390 -0.12 0.52 -3.09
C ALA A 390 0.87 1.06 -4.14
N VAL A 391 2.15 1.19 -3.79
CA VAL A 391 3.19 1.65 -4.73
C VAL A 391 3.47 0.60 -5.81
N VAL A 392 3.55 -0.69 -5.43
CA VAL A 392 3.78 -1.77 -6.39
C VAL A 392 2.59 -1.92 -7.36
N ALA A 393 1.36 -1.74 -6.88
CA ALA A 393 0.17 -1.78 -7.74
C ALA A 393 0.05 -0.60 -8.71
N THR A 394 0.73 0.53 -8.45
CA THR A 394 0.57 1.78 -9.24
C THR A 394 1.69 2.04 -10.25
N VAL A 395 2.90 1.49 -10.05
CA VAL A 395 4.09 1.81 -10.88
C VAL A 395 4.39 0.74 -11.95
N GLY A 396 3.56 -0.31 -12.07
CA GLY A 396 3.74 -1.39 -13.05
C GLY A 396 2.59 -1.55 -14.06
N CYS A 397 2.72 -2.55 -14.93
CA CYS A 397 1.71 -2.91 -15.94
C CYS A 397 0.36 -3.38 -15.34
N GLY A 398 0.27 -3.57 -14.02
CA GLY A 398 -0.89 -4.19 -13.38
C GLY A 398 -0.74 -5.72 -13.31
N ALA A 399 -1.77 -6.41 -12.84
CA ALA A 399 -1.75 -7.87 -12.68
C ALA A 399 -2.09 -8.63 -13.97
N GLU A 400 -2.81 -8.00 -14.91
CA GLU A 400 -3.29 -8.64 -16.16
C GLU A 400 -2.31 -8.51 -17.33
N LEU A 401 -1.33 -7.59 -17.24
CA LEU A 401 -0.37 -7.29 -18.30
C LEU A 401 1.05 -7.65 -17.86
N THR A 402 1.83 -8.18 -18.80
CA THR A 402 3.22 -8.55 -18.56
C THR A 402 4.17 -7.47 -19.08
N ARG A 403 5.15 -7.07 -18.26
CA ARG A 403 6.17 -6.11 -18.67
C ARG A 403 7.21 -6.80 -19.56
N VAL A 404 7.34 -6.36 -20.80
CA VAL A 404 8.37 -6.81 -21.75
C VAL A 404 9.13 -5.58 -22.22
N ALA A 405 10.42 -5.49 -21.88
CA ALA A 405 11.22 -4.27 -22.02
C ALA A 405 10.49 -3.06 -21.38
N ASP A 406 10.24 -1.99 -22.15
CA ASP A 406 9.52 -0.80 -21.72
C ASP A 406 8.04 -0.79 -22.16
N GLN A 407 7.47 -1.96 -22.43
CA GLN A 407 6.09 -2.11 -22.90
C GLN A 407 5.28 -3.04 -21.98
N CYS A 408 3.97 -2.82 -21.92
CA CYS A 408 3.03 -3.68 -21.21
C CYS A 408 2.23 -4.50 -22.24
N VAL A 409 2.49 -5.81 -22.27
CA VAL A 409 1.97 -6.76 -23.27
C VAL A 409 0.85 -7.60 -22.66
N GLY A 410 -0.18 -7.90 -23.44
CA GLY A 410 -1.35 -8.69 -23.01
C GLY A 410 -2.68 -7.95 -23.19
N VAL A 411 -3.74 -8.51 -22.62
CA VAL A 411 -5.08 -7.92 -22.58
C VAL A 411 -5.18 -6.99 -21.37
N GLY A 412 -5.61 -5.74 -21.60
CA GLY A 412 -5.77 -4.80 -20.48
C GLY A 412 -6.33 -3.44 -20.87
N PRO A 413 -6.50 -2.54 -19.90
CA PRO A 413 -7.04 -1.20 -20.12
C PRO A 413 -6.00 -0.26 -20.75
N LEU A 414 -6.49 0.78 -21.42
CA LEU A 414 -5.67 1.72 -22.18
C LEU A 414 -4.65 2.49 -21.33
N ASP A 415 -4.97 2.80 -20.07
CA ASP A 415 -4.06 3.51 -19.16
C ASP A 415 -2.83 2.68 -18.80
N LYS A 416 -2.97 1.34 -18.78
CA LYS A 416 -1.88 0.41 -18.47
C LYS A 416 -1.10 -0.03 -19.70
N ILE A 417 -1.78 -0.23 -20.84
CA ILE A 417 -1.11 -0.53 -22.11
C ILE A 417 -0.21 0.65 -22.53
N ALA A 418 -0.61 1.89 -22.20
CA ALA A 418 0.02 3.12 -22.67
C ALA A 418 0.21 3.16 -24.21
N PRO A 419 -0.87 3.10 -25.01
CA PRO A 419 -0.80 3.02 -26.46
C PRO A 419 -0.06 4.20 -27.10
N HIS A 420 0.46 3.96 -28.30
CA HIS A 420 1.09 4.99 -29.10
C HIS A 420 0.13 6.17 -29.37
N PRO A 421 0.60 7.43 -29.34
CA PRO A 421 -0.26 8.60 -29.54
C PRO A 421 -1.08 8.60 -30.85
N LEU A 422 -0.58 7.95 -31.91
CA LEU A 422 -1.29 7.85 -33.20
C LEU A 422 -2.56 6.98 -33.14
N VAL A 423 -2.55 5.92 -32.32
CA VAL A 423 -3.69 4.99 -32.20
C VAL A 423 -4.59 5.31 -31.01
N LEU A 424 -4.09 6.07 -30.03
CA LEU A 424 -4.82 6.40 -28.82
C LEU A 424 -6.19 7.06 -29.05
N PRO A 425 -6.38 7.99 -30.02
CA PRO A 425 -7.69 8.60 -30.27
C PRO A 425 -8.76 7.58 -30.69
N VAL A 426 -8.40 6.64 -31.57
CA VAL A 426 -9.34 5.63 -32.05
C VAL A 426 -9.62 4.57 -30.97
N LEU A 427 -8.61 4.18 -30.20
CA LEU A 427 -8.77 3.27 -29.06
C LEU A 427 -9.71 3.86 -28.00
N ARG A 428 -9.53 5.13 -27.63
CA ARG A 428 -10.43 5.82 -26.70
C ARG A 428 -11.86 5.84 -27.22
N ARG A 429 -12.04 6.07 -28.52
CA ARG A 429 -13.36 6.06 -29.13
C ARG A 429 -14.05 4.70 -29.05
N ILE A 430 -13.31 3.61 -29.22
CA ILE A 430 -13.80 2.23 -29.05
C ILE A 430 -14.12 1.97 -27.57
N ASP A 431 -13.26 2.41 -26.65
CA ASP A 431 -13.47 2.24 -25.21
C ASP A 431 -14.72 3.00 -24.70
N GLU A 432 -14.95 4.21 -25.20
CA GLU A 432 -16.19 4.96 -24.99
C GLU A 432 -17.42 4.20 -25.51
N GLN A 433 -17.31 3.55 -26.68
CA GLN A 433 -18.39 2.73 -27.22
C GLN A 433 -18.65 1.49 -26.36
N ASN A 434 -17.60 0.86 -25.82
CA ASN A 434 -17.74 -0.23 -24.86
C ASN A 434 -18.49 0.23 -23.59
N ALA A 435 -18.15 1.42 -23.09
CA ALA A 435 -18.78 2.00 -21.90
C ALA A 435 -20.24 2.41 -22.12
N GLN A 436 -20.66 2.66 -23.37
CA GLN A 436 -22.05 2.97 -23.74
C GLN A 436 -22.95 1.74 -23.84
N ILE A 437 -22.39 0.52 -23.75
CA ILE A 437 -23.19 -0.72 -23.74
C ILE A 437 -24.03 -0.75 -22.45
N PRO A 438 -25.37 -0.85 -22.52
CA PRO A 438 -26.21 -0.87 -21.34
C PRO A 438 -25.88 -2.03 -20.39
N PHE A 439 -25.95 -1.76 -19.09
CA PHE A 439 -25.78 -2.79 -18.07
C PHE A 439 -26.83 -3.91 -18.24
N GLY A 440 -26.38 -5.17 -18.26
CA GLY A 440 -27.25 -6.33 -18.48
C GLY A 440 -27.58 -6.65 -19.95
N ALA A 441 -27.06 -5.88 -20.92
CA ALA A 441 -27.18 -6.25 -22.33
C ALA A 441 -26.46 -7.58 -22.64
N LYS A 442 -26.96 -8.33 -23.63
CA LYS A 442 -26.24 -9.50 -24.15
C LYS A 442 -25.02 -9.02 -24.92
N VAL A 443 -23.83 -9.49 -24.58
CA VAL A 443 -22.58 -9.02 -25.19
C VAL A 443 -21.79 -10.19 -25.74
N PHE A 444 -21.23 -10.01 -26.93
CA PHE A 444 -20.09 -10.80 -27.40
C PHE A 444 -18.89 -9.87 -27.55
N THR A 445 -17.74 -10.35 -27.12
CA THR A 445 -16.49 -9.61 -27.03
C THR A 445 -15.52 -10.17 -28.06
N ILE A 446 -14.90 -9.27 -28.83
CA ILE A 446 -13.83 -9.58 -29.77
C ILE A 446 -12.53 -8.97 -29.26
N ALA A 447 -11.45 -9.76 -29.23
CA ALA A 447 -10.12 -9.27 -28.90
C ALA A 447 -9.42 -8.76 -30.17
N TYR A 448 -9.02 -7.50 -30.19
CA TYR A 448 -8.08 -6.98 -31.19
C TYR A 448 -6.65 -7.32 -30.78
N VAL A 449 -5.98 -8.16 -31.57
CA VAL A 449 -4.60 -8.62 -31.34
C VAL A 449 -3.65 -7.91 -32.29
N GLY A 450 -2.95 -6.90 -31.79
CA GLY A 450 -2.03 -6.10 -32.59
C GLY A 450 -1.03 -5.27 -31.77
N PRO A 451 -0.04 -4.66 -32.44
CA PRO A 451 0.97 -3.83 -31.80
C PRO A 451 0.36 -2.47 -31.49
N LEU A 452 0.08 -2.20 -30.22
CA LEU A 452 -0.51 -0.93 -29.77
C LEU A 452 0.54 0.03 -29.22
N THR A 453 1.78 -0.43 -29.08
CA THR A 453 2.89 0.28 -28.43
C THR A 453 4.16 0.17 -29.26
N THR A 454 5.04 1.16 -29.12
CA THR A 454 6.35 1.17 -29.79
C THR A 454 7.49 1.39 -28.80
N GLN A 455 8.68 0.89 -29.11
CA GLN A 455 9.86 1.07 -28.23
C GLN A 455 10.61 2.37 -28.55
N PRO A 456 11.26 3.03 -27.58
CA PRO A 456 12.25 4.09 -27.84
C PRO A 456 13.32 3.59 -28.85
N GLY A 457 13.68 4.40 -29.85
CA GLY A 457 14.58 3.97 -30.94
C GLY A 457 14.05 3.00 -32.01
N ALA A 458 12.84 2.43 -31.90
CA ALA A 458 12.29 1.60 -32.99
C ALA A 458 12.25 2.39 -34.32
N ARG A 459 12.60 1.70 -35.41
CA ARG A 459 12.79 2.31 -36.73
C ARG A 459 11.47 2.69 -37.40
N PHE A 460 10.43 1.89 -37.20
CA PHE A 460 9.16 1.97 -37.94
C PHE A 460 7.95 2.30 -37.05
N LYS A 461 8.13 3.21 -36.09
CA LYS A 461 7.09 3.52 -35.10
C LYS A 461 5.82 4.05 -35.73
N ASP A 462 5.90 5.05 -36.60
CA ASP A 462 4.71 5.76 -37.07
C ASP A 462 4.03 5.06 -38.25
N GLY A 463 4.80 4.40 -39.12
CA GLY A 463 4.27 3.65 -40.27
C GLY A 463 3.40 2.47 -39.87
N GLN A 464 3.90 1.61 -38.97
CA GLN A 464 3.13 0.49 -38.41
C GLN A 464 1.87 0.99 -37.68
N MET A 465 2.00 2.05 -36.88
CA MET A 465 0.86 2.60 -36.13
C MET A 465 -0.21 3.23 -37.03
N THR A 466 0.16 3.72 -38.21
CA THR A 466 -0.82 4.25 -39.18
C THR A 466 -1.70 3.13 -39.76
N ALA A 467 -1.10 1.98 -40.09
CA ALA A 467 -1.86 0.81 -40.52
C ALA A 467 -2.79 0.29 -39.40
N VAL A 468 -2.27 0.19 -38.17
CA VAL A 468 -3.06 -0.19 -36.98
C VAL A 468 -4.20 0.79 -36.73
N ALA A 469 -3.96 2.09 -36.87
CA ALA A 469 -5.00 3.11 -36.70
C ALA A 469 -6.13 2.95 -37.73
N GLY A 470 -5.80 2.61 -38.99
CA GLY A 470 -6.79 2.34 -40.03
C GLY A 470 -7.65 1.10 -39.73
N GLU A 471 -7.01 0.01 -39.30
CA GLU A 471 -7.70 -1.22 -38.90
C GLU A 471 -8.65 -0.98 -37.72
N LEU A 472 -8.16 -0.34 -36.66
CA LEU A 472 -8.96 0.03 -35.49
C LEU A 472 -10.10 1.01 -35.84
N ALA A 473 -9.87 1.94 -36.78
CA ALA A 473 -10.92 2.86 -37.23
C ALA A 473 -12.06 2.11 -37.91
N GLY A 474 -11.74 1.10 -38.72
CA GLY A 474 -12.72 0.20 -39.32
C GLY A 474 -13.51 -0.58 -38.25
N ILE A 475 -12.81 -1.19 -37.29
CA ILE A 475 -13.43 -1.93 -36.17
C ILE A 475 -14.36 -1.01 -35.36
N GLY A 476 -13.89 0.18 -34.98
CA GLY A 476 -14.67 1.13 -34.19
C GLY A 476 -15.87 1.72 -34.96
N ALA A 477 -15.76 1.90 -36.27
CA ALA A 477 -16.90 2.31 -37.10
C ALA A 477 -17.95 1.19 -37.20
N TYR A 478 -17.50 -0.06 -37.38
CA TYR A 478 -18.38 -1.22 -37.43
C TYR A 478 -19.08 -1.46 -36.10
N GLN A 479 -18.34 -1.46 -34.98
CA GLN A 479 -18.90 -1.60 -33.64
C GLN A 479 -19.98 -0.55 -33.38
N ALA A 480 -19.70 0.72 -33.69
CA ALA A 480 -20.66 1.81 -33.51
C ALA A 480 -21.95 1.58 -34.31
N SER A 481 -21.82 1.13 -35.56
CA SER A 481 -22.96 0.83 -36.42
C SER A 481 -23.76 -0.39 -35.91
N TYR A 482 -23.05 -1.47 -35.56
CA TYR A 482 -23.63 -2.72 -35.05
C TYR A 482 -24.39 -2.48 -33.74
N ASN A 483 -23.80 -1.75 -32.79
CA ASN A 483 -24.41 -1.51 -31.48
C ASN A 483 -25.68 -0.64 -31.54
N ARG A 484 -25.80 0.22 -32.56
CA ARG A 484 -27.01 0.99 -32.86
C ARG A 484 -28.10 0.19 -33.59
N SER A 485 -27.78 -1.00 -34.10
CA SER A 485 -28.77 -1.86 -34.74
C SER A 485 -29.79 -2.41 -33.73
N LYS A 486 -30.89 -2.97 -34.25
CA LYS A 486 -31.95 -3.61 -33.45
C LYS A 486 -31.54 -4.96 -32.84
N SER A 487 -30.28 -5.38 -32.98
CA SER A 487 -29.79 -6.62 -32.36
C SER A 487 -29.80 -6.53 -30.84
N ASP A 488 -30.29 -7.58 -30.19
CA ASP A 488 -30.23 -7.78 -28.74
C ASP A 488 -28.79 -7.96 -28.25
N TRP A 489 -27.90 -8.43 -29.12
CA TRP A 489 -26.48 -8.60 -28.84
C TRP A 489 -25.71 -7.33 -29.16
N LYS A 490 -24.79 -6.94 -28.27
CA LYS A 490 -23.86 -5.82 -28.45
C LYS A 490 -22.44 -6.34 -28.60
N MET A 491 -21.71 -5.72 -29.52
CA MET A 491 -20.31 -5.99 -29.77
C MET A 491 -19.46 -5.16 -28.81
N ARG A 492 -18.58 -5.84 -28.07
CA ARG A 492 -17.52 -5.23 -27.27
C ARG A 492 -16.17 -5.55 -27.91
N VAL A 493 -15.25 -4.60 -27.88
CA VAL A 493 -13.88 -4.79 -28.38
C VAL A 493 -12.91 -4.63 -27.23
N VAL A 494 -12.06 -5.63 -26.98
CA VAL A 494 -10.97 -5.54 -26.01
C VAL A 494 -9.64 -5.55 -26.73
N PHE A 495 -8.60 -5.02 -26.09
CA PHE A 495 -7.31 -4.79 -26.72
C PHE A 495 -6.26 -5.74 -26.16
N ALA A 496 -5.60 -6.48 -27.04
CA ALA A 496 -4.48 -7.36 -26.74
C ALA A 496 -3.22 -6.79 -27.40
N ASN A 497 -2.40 -6.08 -26.61
CA ASN A 497 -1.17 -5.48 -27.11
C ASN A 497 -0.09 -6.55 -27.30
N THR A 498 0.45 -6.67 -28.51
CA THR A 498 1.50 -7.66 -28.86
C THR A 498 2.92 -7.12 -28.70
N GLY A 499 3.09 -5.88 -28.26
CA GLY A 499 4.38 -5.17 -28.28
C GLY A 499 4.80 -4.77 -29.69
N GLN A 500 5.94 -4.08 -29.81
CA GLN A 500 6.49 -3.62 -31.09
C GLN A 500 6.67 -4.81 -32.06
N ASP A 501 6.29 -4.63 -33.34
CA ASP A 501 6.53 -5.61 -34.41
C ASP A 501 5.99 -7.01 -34.17
N PHE A 502 4.94 -7.14 -33.34
CA PHE A 502 4.38 -8.43 -32.92
C PHE A 502 5.38 -9.32 -32.16
N ALA A 503 6.48 -8.77 -31.65
CA ALA A 503 7.55 -9.53 -30.98
C ALA A 503 7.07 -10.28 -29.73
N SER A 504 5.91 -9.96 -29.18
CA SER A 504 5.30 -10.65 -28.05
C SER A 504 3.87 -11.11 -28.35
N ALA A 505 3.57 -11.42 -29.62
CA ALA A 505 2.25 -11.89 -30.05
C ALA A 505 1.80 -13.17 -29.33
N ARG A 506 2.71 -14.14 -29.13
CA ARG A 506 2.42 -15.34 -28.34
C ARG A 506 1.94 -15.02 -26.93
N LEU A 507 2.65 -14.14 -26.22
CA LEU A 507 2.30 -13.73 -24.85
C LEU A 507 0.96 -13.01 -24.80
N ALA A 508 0.66 -12.17 -25.80
CA ALA A 508 -0.64 -11.53 -25.92
C ALA A 508 -1.77 -12.56 -26.15
N ALA A 509 -1.52 -13.60 -26.95
CA ALA A 509 -2.46 -14.69 -27.16
C ALA A 509 -2.70 -15.54 -25.91
N GLU A 510 -1.67 -15.86 -25.14
CA GLU A 510 -1.79 -16.54 -23.83
C GLU A 510 -2.67 -15.72 -22.88
N SER A 511 -2.55 -14.39 -22.89
CA SER A 511 -3.42 -13.49 -22.11
C SER A 511 -4.87 -13.46 -22.63
N VAL A 512 -5.09 -13.59 -23.94
CA VAL A 512 -6.43 -13.71 -24.53
C VAL A 512 -7.09 -15.03 -24.14
N GLU A 513 -6.34 -16.15 -24.19
CA GLU A 513 -6.79 -17.47 -23.72
C GLU A 513 -7.20 -17.42 -22.24
N GLU A 514 -6.34 -16.90 -21.37
CA GLU A 514 -6.61 -16.79 -19.93
C GLU A 514 -7.80 -15.86 -19.62
N ARG A 515 -8.08 -14.88 -20.50
CA ARG A 515 -9.26 -14.02 -20.40
C ARG A 515 -10.52 -14.75 -20.87
N ALA A 516 -10.45 -15.53 -21.94
CA ALA A 516 -11.56 -16.32 -22.46
C ALA A 516 -12.06 -17.35 -21.44
N ASP A 517 -11.15 -17.99 -20.70
CA ASP A 517 -11.48 -18.94 -19.64
C ASP A 517 -12.31 -18.30 -18.51
N ARG A 518 -12.12 -16.99 -18.28
CA ARG A 518 -12.79 -16.24 -17.20
C ARG A 518 -14.01 -15.45 -17.68
N ASP A 519 -14.02 -15.05 -18.94
CA ASP A 519 -15.08 -14.25 -19.57
C ASP A 519 -15.66 -15.00 -20.78
N PRO A 520 -16.78 -15.73 -20.62
CA PRO A 520 -17.38 -16.50 -21.70
C PRO A 520 -17.97 -15.63 -22.81
N THR A 521 -18.00 -14.29 -22.66
CA THR A 521 -18.39 -13.40 -23.74
C THR A 521 -17.28 -13.19 -24.76
N LEU A 522 -16.01 -13.47 -24.42
CA LEU A 522 -14.90 -13.41 -25.37
C LEU A 522 -15.00 -14.58 -26.34
N THR A 523 -15.35 -14.26 -27.59
CA THR A 523 -15.80 -15.27 -28.57
C THR A 523 -14.91 -15.37 -29.81
N ALA A 524 -14.07 -14.37 -30.06
CA ALA A 524 -13.18 -14.36 -31.21
C ALA A 524 -12.01 -13.38 -31.02
N ALA A 525 -10.97 -13.56 -31.83
CA ALA A 525 -9.87 -12.62 -31.97
C ALA A 525 -9.74 -12.13 -33.42
N VAL A 526 -9.35 -10.88 -33.61
CA VAL A 526 -9.10 -10.27 -34.92
C VAL A 526 -7.76 -9.54 -34.90
N GLY A 527 -7.07 -9.51 -36.03
CA GLY A 527 -5.78 -8.82 -36.17
C GLY A 527 -4.75 -9.71 -36.84
N PHE A 528 -3.67 -10.05 -36.13
CA PHE A 528 -2.64 -10.98 -36.65
C PHE A 528 -2.07 -10.53 -37.99
N ALA A 529 -1.68 -9.25 -38.07
CA ALA A 529 -1.33 -8.62 -39.34
C ALA A 529 -0.01 -9.16 -39.92
N TRP A 530 1.07 -9.18 -39.13
CA TRP A 530 2.39 -9.47 -39.69
C TRP A 530 2.67 -10.97 -39.78
N SER A 531 3.16 -11.40 -40.95
CA SER A 531 3.64 -12.76 -41.16
C SER A 531 4.96 -13.00 -40.45
N ARG A 532 4.86 -13.44 -39.19
CA ARG A 532 6.00 -13.70 -38.32
C ARG A 532 5.83 -15.00 -37.56
N GLU A 533 6.96 -15.54 -37.13
CA GLU A 533 7.00 -16.75 -36.30
C GLU A 533 6.26 -16.54 -34.96
N GLU A 534 6.39 -15.37 -34.33
CA GLU A 534 5.67 -15.06 -33.09
C GLU A 534 4.15 -15.02 -33.28
N VAL A 535 3.68 -14.61 -34.47
CA VAL A 535 2.26 -14.60 -34.84
C VAL A 535 1.76 -16.01 -35.13
N ARG A 536 2.57 -16.85 -35.79
CA ARG A 536 2.27 -18.29 -35.97
C ARG A 536 2.08 -18.98 -34.61
N GLN A 537 2.96 -18.69 -33.65
CA GLN A 537 2.82 -19.21 -32.28
C GLN A 537 1.57 -18.68 -31.56
N ALA A 538 1.20 -17.43 -31.79
CA ALA A 538 -0.05 -16.86 -31.26
C ALA A 538 -1.28 -17.59 -31.83
N VAL A 539 -1.27 -17.92 -33.13
CA VAL A 539 -2.31 -18.74 -33.78
C VAL A 539 -2.36 -20.13 -33.16
N ASP A 540 -1.23 -20.78 -32.91
CA ASP A 540 -1.18 -22.10 -32.28
C ASP A 540 -1.83 -22.10 -30.88
N VAL A 541 -1.55 -21.06 -30.07
CA VAL A 541 -2.14 -20.90 -28.73
C VAL A 541 -3.67 -20.82 -28.82
N LEU A 542 -4.20 -19.91 -29.63
CA LEU A 542 -5.64 -19.68 -29.72
C LEU A 542 -6.37 -20.82 -30.46
N THR A 543 -5.69 -21.54 -31.35
CA THR A 543 -6.21 -22.76 -31.97
C THR A 543 -6.48 -23.83 -30.92
N ARG A 544 -5.54 -24.04 -29.98
CA ARG A 544 -5.73 -25.00 -28.88
C ARG A 544 -6.83 -24.58 -27.90
N ALA A 545 -7.03 -23.27 -27.76
CA ALA A 545 -8.14 -22.70 -26.99
C ALA A 545 -9.48 -22.73 -27.75
N ASN A 546 -9.54 -23.27 -28.97
CA ASN A 546 -10.72 -23.30 -29.84
C ASN A 546 -11.33 -21.90 -30.09
N LEU A 547 -10.49 -20.85 -30.11
CA LEU A 547 -10.92 -19.49 -30.35
C LEU A 547 -10.83 -19.13 -31.83
N PRO A 548 -11.96 -18.80 -32.50
CA PRO A 548 -11.95 -18.31 -33.87
C PRO A 548 -11.11 -17.04 -34.01
N MET A 549 -10.28 -17.02 -35.04
CA MET A 549 -9.36 -15.93 -35.37
C MET A 549 -9.62 -15.42 -36.78
N VAL A 550 -9.62 -14.11 -36.95
CA VAL A 550 -9.63 -13.47 -38.28
C VAL A 550 -8.34 -12.69 -38.47
N SER A 551 -7.46 -13.19 -39.35
CA SER A 551 -6.28 -12.43 -39.77
C SER A 551 -6.64 -11.41 -40.83
N THR A 552 -6.20 -10.17 -40.64
CA THR A 552 -6.56 -9.06 -41.52
C THR A 552 -5.65 -8.91 -42.73
N VAL A 553 -4.35 -9.20 -42.61
CA VAL A 553 -3.40 -9.01 -43.71
C VAL A 553 -2.30 -10.08 -43.85
N SER A 554 -2.26 -11.13 -43.02
CA SER A 554 -1.21 -12.15 -43.14
C SER A 554 -1.46 -13.10 -44.32
N THR A 555 -0.41 -13.33 -45.11
CA THR A 555 -0.49 -14.06 -46.39
C THR A 555 0.31 -15.37 -46.42
N VAL A 556 1.29 -15.54 -45.52
CA VAL A 556 2.10 -16.77 -45.47
C VAL A 556 1.23 -17.97 -45.11
N GLY A 557 1.25 -19.00 -45.96
CA GLY A 557 0.42 -20.18 -45.80
C GLY A 557 0.61 -20.84 -44.43
N GLN A 558 1.87 -20.96 -44.01
CA GLN A 558 2.33 -21.62 -42.78
C GLN A 558 1.87 -20.95 -41.48
N ILE A 559 1.36 -19.71 -41.52
CA ILE A 559 0.78 -19.04 -40.33
C ILE A 559 -0.41 -19.82 -39.77
N ALA A 560 -1.05 -20.65 -40.59
CA ALA A 560 -2.22 -21.41 -40.20
C ALA A 560 -1.90 -22.56 -39.24
N GLY A 561 -0.67 -22.84 -38.84
CA GLY A 561 -0.40 -23.78 -37.75
C GLY A 561 1.02 -24.37 -37.71
N ALA A 562 1.36 -25.02 -36.60
CA ALA A 562 2.56 -25.85 -36.45
C ALA A 562 2.35 -27.29 -36.94
N ALA A 563 3.45 -27.92 -37.39
CA ALA A 563 3.56 -29.38 -37.55
C ALA A 563 2.69 -30.05 -38.64
N GLY A 564 2.25 -29.30 -39.65
CA GLY A 564 1.63 -29.85 -40.85
C GLY A 564 0.10 -29.83 -40.88
N ASP A 565 -0.55 -29.55 -39.74
CA ASP A 565 -2.01 -29.40 -39.65
C ASP A 565 -2.43 -27.92 -39.68
N ARG A 566 -3.37 -27.59 -40.58
CA ARG A 566 -3.96 -26.25 -40.67
C ARG A 566 -4.99 -26.06 -39.55
N SER A 567 -4.91 -24.93 -38.87
CA SER A 567 -5.88 -24.50 -37.86
C SER A 567 -7.27 -24.38 -38.48
N ALA A 568 -8.22 -25.11 -37.90
CA ALA A 568 -9.64 -24.99 -38.24
C ALA A 568 -10.27 -23.68 -37.74
N TYR A 569 -9.55 -22.91 -36.94
CA TYR A 569 -10.04 -21.70 -36.28
C TYR A 569 -9.49 -20.41 -36.90
N LEU A 570 -8.51 -20.48 -37.81
CA LEU A 570 -7.96 -19.30 -38.49
C LEU A 570 -8.65 -19.04 -39.83
N PHE A 571 -9.25 -17.87 -39.95
CA PHE A 571 -9.80 -17.33 -41.19
C PHE A 571 -8.96 -16.13 -41.64
N ARG A 572 -8.75 -15.97 -42.95
CA ARG A 572 -7.94 -14.88 -43.51
C ARG A 572 -8.77 -14.01 -44.44
N LEU A 573 -8.56 -12.70 -44.36
CA LEU A 573 -9.08 -11.75 -45.34
C LEU A 573 -8.15 -11.58 -46.54
N ALA A 574 -6.86 -11.77 -46.34
CA ALA A 574 -5.85 -11.66 -47.40
C ALA A 574 -5.69 -12.97 -48.17
N VAL A 575 -5.30 -12.83 -49.45
CA VAL A 575 -4.92 -13.94 -50.33
C VAL A 575 -3.58 -14.51 -49.86
N VAL A 576 -3.43 -15.83 -49.94
CA VAL A 576 -2.21 -16.54 -49.57
C VAL A 576 -1.10 -16.38 -50.62
N ASP A 577 0.16 -16.43 -50.16
CA ASP A 577 1.34 -16.13 -50.99
C ASP A 577 1.48 -17.07 -52.21
N ASP A 578 1.06 -18.35 -52.11
CA ASP A 578 1.05 -19.31 -53.23
C ASP A 578 0.23 -18.81 -54.43
N LEU A 579 -1.00 -18.34 -54.18
CA LEU A 579 -1.86 -17.77 -55.22
C LEU A 579 -1.27 -16.47 -55.80
N GLN A 580 -0.62 -15.67 -54.96
CA GLN A 580 0.07 -14.45 -55.42
C GLN A 580 1.24 -14.79 -56.34
N ILE A 581 2.04 -15.81 -56.01
CA ILE A 581 3.15 -16.27 -56.84
C ILE A 581 2.63 -16.87 -58.15
N THR A 582 1.64 -17.75 -58.12
CA THR A 582 1.05 -18.33 -59.34
C THR A 582 0.59 -17.24 -60.31
N ALA A 583 -0.08 -16.18 -59.81
CA ALA A 583 -0.50 -15.05 -60.63
C ALA A 583 0.70 -14.25 -61.18
N THR A 584 1.73 -14.04 -60.35
CA THR A 584 2.95 -13.30 -60.74
C THR A 584 3.72 -14.05 -61.83
N VAL A 585 3.89 -15.37 -61.67
CA VAL A 585 4.55 -16.25 -62.65
C VAL A 585 3.75 -16.28 -63.94
N HIS A 586 2.43 -16.47 -63.87
CA HIS A 586 1.57 -16.43 -65.05
C HIS A 586 1.72 -15.12 -65.84
N TRP A 587 1.79 -13.98 -65.15
CA TRP A 587 2.00 -12.69 -65.79
C TRP A 587 3.35 -12.61 -66.52
N LEU A 588 4.43 -13.11 -65.91
CA LEU A 588 5.78 -13.14 -66.52
C LEU A 588 5.88 -14.10 -67.71
N GLU A 589 5.18 -15.23 -67.67
CA GLU A 589 5.27 -16.27 -68.70
C GLU A 589 4.31 -16.05 -69.87
N ALA A 590 3.07 -15.62 -69.60
CA ALA A 590 2.02 -15.58 -70.61
C ALA A 590 1.78 -14.17 -71.19
N LEU A 591 1.74 -13.16 -70.31
CA LEU A 591 1.33 -11.80 -70.66
C LEU A 591 2.51 -10.93 -71.09
N GLY A 592 3.66 -11.08 -70.43
CA GLY A 592 4.84 -10.23 -70.66
C GLY A 592 4.70 -8.83 -70.05
N LEU A 593 5.83 -8.19 -69.77
CA LEU A 593 5.89 -6.92 -69.02
C LEU A 593 5.75 -5.67 -69.88
N VAL A 594 6.47 -5.62 -71.02
CA VAL A 594 6.60 -4.49 -71.96
C VAL A 594 7.31 -4.98 -73.24
N GLU A 595 7.16 -4.25 -74.35
CA GLU A 595 7.98 -4.47 -75.57
C GLU A 595 9.47 -4.40 -75.21
N GLY A 596 10.19 -5.52 -75.35
CA GLY A 596 11.64 -5.63 -75.12
C GLY A 596 12.08 -6.58 -74.00
N ALA A 597 11.23 -6.89 -73.01
CA ALA A 597 11.54 -7.91 -71.99
C ALA A 597 11.15 -9.34 -72.44
N GLY A 598 10.15 -9.45 -73.31
CA GLY A 598 9.65 -10.73 -73.81
C GLY A 598 8.88 -11.54 -72.75
N ARG A 599 8.55 -12.79 -73.11
CA ARG A 599 8.00 -13.79 -72.18
C ARG A 599 9.15 -14.53 -71.50
N LYS A 600 8.95 -14.92 -70.24
CA LYS A 600 9.97 -15.59 -69.41
C LYS A 600 11.32 -14.84 -69.35
N PRO A 601 11.35 -13.55 -68.99
CA PRO A 601 12.60 -12.79 -68.87
C PRO A 601 13.50 -13.29 -67.73
N PRO A 602 14.83 -13.06 -67.78
CA PRO A 602 15.69 -13.29 -66.62
C PRO A 602 15.31 -12.33 -65.48
N VAL A 603 15.00 -12.88 -64.30
CA VAL A 603 14.57 -12.14 -63.11
C VAL A 603 15.66 -12.17 -62.04
N ALA A 604 15.92 -11.05 -61.37
CA ALA A 604 16.65 -10.99 -60.12
C ALA A 604 15.68 -10.82 -58.95
N VAL A 605 15.77 -11.67 -57.92
CA VAL A 605 14.92 -11.58 -56.73
C VAL A 605 15.62 -10.76 -55.67
N VAL A 606 15.01 -9.67 -55.20
CA VAL A 606 15.54 -8.83 -54.11
C VAL A 606 14.62 -8.96 -52.91
N TRP A 607 15.13 -9.57 -51.84
CA TRP A 607 14.31 -10.00 -50.71
C TRP A 607 14.87 -9.52 -49.37
N GLN A 608 13.97 -9.26 -48.44
CA GLN A 608 14.27 -8.78 -47.10
C GLN A 608 14.61 -9.96 -46.19
N ARG A 609 15.81 -9.94 -45.62
CA ARG A 609 16.21 -10.88 -44.58
C ARG A 609 16.07 -10.21 -43.22
N GLN A 610 15.18 -10.74 -42.40
CA GLN A 610 15.01 -10.28 -41.02
C GLN A 610 14.64 -11.46 -40.13
N GLN A 611 15.16 -11.46 -38.91
CA GLN A 611 14.88 -12.52 -37.93
C GLN A 611 13.38 -12.62 -37.63
N GLY A 612 12.82 -13.83 -37.75
CA GLY A 612 11.41 -14.13 -37.44
C GLY A 612 10.40 -13.62 -38.46
N GLU A 613 10.86 -12.90 -39.50
CA GLU A 613 10.06 -12.42 -40.62
C GLU A 613 9.88 -13.55 -41.63
N LEU A 614 8.62 -13.90 -41.95
CA LEU A 614 8.31 -15.02 -42.84
C LEU A 614 7.88 -14.58 -44.24
N TYR A 615 7.32 -13.39 -44.41
CA TYR A 615 6.67 -12.97 -45.66
C TYR A 615 7.64 -12.85 -46.82
N SER A 616 8.76 -12.13 -46.64
CA SER A 616 9.67 -11.88 -47.75
C SER A 616 10.43 -13.15 -48.16
N ALA A 617 10.72 -14.01 -47.18
CA ALA A 617 11.34 -15.31 -47.38
C ALA A 617 10.41 -16.30 -48.09
N ASP A 618 9.14 -16.42 -47.65
CA ASP A 618 8.15 -17.34 -48.26
C ASP A 618 7.88 -16.97 -49.72
N LEU A 619 7.65 -15.68 -50.02
CA LEU A 619 7.49 -15.21 -51.41
C LEU A 619 8.71 -15.51 -52.28
N LYS A 620 9.93 -15.32 -51.74
CA LYS A 620 11.17 -15.63 -52.45
C LYS A 620 11.26 -17.13 -52.73
N GLU A 621 11.05 -17.98 -51.73
CA GLU A 621 11.13 -19.43 -51.89
C GLU A 621 10.09 -19.97 -52.87
N LEU A 622 8.82 -19.56 -52.75
CA LEU A 622 7.75 -19.95 -53.66
C LEU A 622 8.03 -19.47 -55.09
N PHE A 623 8.51 -18.23 -55.26
CA PHE A 623 8.86 -17.71 -56.59
C PHE A 623 10.00 -18.50 -57.25
N LEU A 624 11.04 -18.86 -56.48
CA LEU A 624 12.14 -19.69 -56.98
C LEU A 624 11.69 -21.12 -57.34
N GLN A 625 10.65 -21.64 -56.69
CA GLN A 625 10.09 -22.96 -56.98
C GLN A 625 9.24 -22.94 -58.26
N GLU A 626 8.44 -21.90 -58.48
CA GLU A 626 7.50 -21.83 -59.61
C GLU A 626 8.12 -21.23 -60.89
N TYR A 627 9.08 -20.31 -60.78
CA TYR A 627 9.64 -19.60 -61.92
C TYR A 627 11.07 -20.04 -62.25
N THR A 628 11.27 -20.65 -63.41
CA THR A 628 12.60 -21.13 -63.84
C THR A 628 13.48 -20.04 -64.45
N GLY A 629 12.94 -18.86 -64.75
CA GLY A 629 13.67 -17.75 -65.39
C GLY A 629 14.50 -16.90 -64.41
N VAL A 630 14.88 -17.42 -63.25
CA VAL A 630 15.62 -16.65 -62.24
C VAL A 630 17.12 -16.67 -62.56
N GLY A 631 17.73 -15.49 -62.62
CA GLY A 631 19.15 -15.32 -62.87
C GLY A 631 19.97 -15.12 -61.59
N SER A 632 19.38 -14.55 -60.53
CA SER A 632 20.04 -14.34 -59.24
C SER A 632 19.06 -13.99 -58.12
N ASP A 633 19.46 -14.15 -56.86
CA ASP A 633 18.75 -13.61 -55.69
C ASP A 633 19.71 -12.84 -54.76
N HIS A 634 19.23 -11.72 -54.20
CA HIS A 634 20.01 -10.79 -53.38
C HIS A 634 19.23 -10.41 -52.13
N ALA A 635 19.82 -10.66 -50.97
CA ALA A 635 19.21 -10.34 -49.69
C ALA A 635 19.61 -8.92 -49.23
N PHE A 636 18.71 -8.25 -48.52
CA PHE A 636 19.00 -7.01 -47.80
C PHE A 636 18.37 -7.03 -46.40
N GLU A 637 18.96 -6.30 -45.47
CA GLU A 637 18.50 -6.24 -44.06
C GLU A 637 18.05 -4.83 -43.67
N ASP A 638 18.57 -3.80 -44.36
CA ASP A 638 18.36 -2.39 -44.06
C ASP A 638 18.45 -1.50 -45.33
N ASP A 639 18.29 -0.18 -45.16
CA ASP A 639 18.38 0.77 -46.29
C ASP A 639 19.75 0.75 -46.98
N ALA A 640 20.82 0.52 -46.23
CA ALA A 640 22.18 0.58 -46.74
C ALA A 640 22.49 -0.63 -47.62
N SER A 641 22.11 -1.82 -47.15
CA SER A 641 22.25 -3.08 -47.87
C SER A 641 21.29 -3.20 -49.05
N LEU A 642 20.12 -2.55 -49.03
CA LEU A 642 19.18 -2.57 -50.15
C LEU A 642 19.78 -1.95 -51.43
N GLY A 643 20.55 -0.86 -51.30
CA GLY A 643 21.24 -0.27 -52.44
C GLY A 643 22.19 -1.25 -53.11
N ALA A 644 23.05 -1.90 -52.31
CA ALA A 644 24.00 -2.90 -52.79
C ALA A 644 23.29 -4.12 -53.41
N ALA A 645 22.21 -4.61 -52.80
CA ALA A 645 21.43 -5.73 -53.35
C ALA A 645 20.81 -5.37 -54.71
N MET A 646 20.32 -4.14 -54.88
CA MET A 646 19.79 -3.65 -56.15
C MET A 646 20.88 -3.48 -57.21
N GLU A 647 22.06 -2.98 -56.85
CA GLU A 647 23.20 -2.88 -57.77
C GLU A 647 23.64 -4.26 -58.28
N GLN A 648 23.74 -5.24 -57.37
CA GLN A 648 24.07 -6.63 -57.72
C GLN A 648 22.99 -7.28 -58.59
N ALA A 649 21.71 -7.04 -58.27
CA ALA A 649 20.58 -7.50 -59.08
C ALA A 649 20.67 -6.96 -60.52
N CYS A 650 21.03 -5.69 -60.70
CA CYS A 650 21.14 -5.07 -62.02
C CYS A 650 22.42 -5.46 -62.76
N ALA A 651 23.51 -5.75 -62.04
CA ALA A 651 24.73 -6.31 -62.62
C ALA A 651 24.59 -7.77 -63.08
N SER A 652 23.58 -8.51 -62.58
CA SER A 652 23.34 -9.92 -62.93
C SER A 652 22.86 -10.16 -64.36
N GLY A 653 22.53 -9.10 -65.11
CA GLY A 653 21.94 -9.20 -66.45
C GLY A 653 20.44 -9.46 -66.45
N ALA A 654 19.79 -9.47 -65.28
CA ALA A 654 18.34 -9.54 -65.16
C ALA A 654 17.65 -8.38 -65.91
N LYS A 655 16.51 -8.69 -66.53
CA LYS A 655 15.64 -7.70 -67.18
C LYS A 655 14.54 -7.21 -66.27
N VAL A 656 14.32 -7.91 -65.15
CA VAL A 656 13.23 -7.69 -64.22
C VAL A 656 13.76 -7.90 -62.80
N VAL A 657 13.32 -7.07 -61.87
CA VAL A 657 13.58 -7.27 -60.44
C VAL A 657 12.27 -7.62 -59.76
N TYR A 658 12.23 -8.76 -59.09
CA TYR A 658 11.13 -9.15 -58.23
C TYR A 658 11.48 -8.78 -56.78
N TYR A 659 10.81 -7.76 -56.25
CA TYR A 659 11.06 -7.23 -54.92
C TYR A 659 10.00 -7.73 -53.93
N THR A 660 10.43 -8.39 -52.86
CA THR A 660 9.52 -8.97 -51.84
C THR A 660 9.62 -8.28 -50.47
N GLY A 661 10.31 -7.14 -50.39
CA GLY A 661 10.47 -6.40 -49.14
C GLY A 661 9.26 -5.55 -48.75
N ARG A 662 9.23 -5.08 -47.50
CA ARG A 662 8.11 -4.29 -46.97
C ARG A 662 8.02 -2.88 -47.54
N ALA A 663 6.83 -2.29 -47.43
CA ALA A 663 6.53 -0.94 -47.92
C ALA A 663 7.45 0.14 -47.33
N ASP A 664 7.97 -0.07 -46.12
CA ASP A 664 8.86 0.87 -45.43
C ASP A 664 10.16 1.15 -46.22
N PHE A 665 10.61 0.16 -46.99
CA PHE A 665 11.81 0.26 -47.81
C PHE A 665 11.54 0.81 -49.22
N LEU A 666 10.29 1.11 -49.59
CA LEU A 666 9.95 1.62 -50.94
C LEU A 666 10.67 2.93 -51.26
N SER A 667 10.89 3.79 -50.26
CA SER A 667 11.64 5.03 -50.46
C SER A 667 13.11 4.77 -50.82
N SER A 668 13.73 3.78 -50.16
CA SER A 668 15.09 3.32 -50.42
C SER A 668 15.19 2.56 -51.74
N LEU A 669 14.21 1.71 -52.03
CA LEU A 669 14.08 1.02 -53.33
C LEU A 669 14.00 2.05 -54.46
N LYS A 670 13.17 3.08 -54.33
CA LYS A 670 13.05 4.15 -55.34
C LYS A 670 14.36 4.90 -55.53
N ARG A 671 15.12 5.15 -54.46
CA ARG A 671 16.46 5.75 -54.55
C ARG A 671 17.45 4.84 -55.27
N ALA A 672 17.47 3.55 -54.92
CA ALA A 672 18.33 2.55 -55.54
C ALA A 672 17.98 2.32 -57.03
N TRP A 673 16.72 2.50 -57.40
CA TRP A 673 16.23 2.38 -58.78
C TRP A 673 16.52 3.62 -59.65
N GLY A 674 16.68 4.80 -59.04
CA GLY A 674 16.87 6.07 -59.75
C GLY A 674 18.29 6.30 -60.28
N PRO A 675 18.52 7.29 -61.16
CA PRO A 675 19.86 7.68 -61.57
C PRO A 675 20.66 8.18 -60.35
N PRO A 676 21.98 7.89 -60.27
CA PRO A 676 22.81 8.34 -59.15
C PRO A 676 22.82 9.87 -59.06
N ALA A 677 22.68 10.41 -57.84
CA ALA A 677 22.63 11.85 -57.58
C ALA A 677 23.92 12.62 -57.96
N SER A 678 25.03 11.93 -58.22
CA SER A 678 26.36 12.50 -58.45
C SER A 678 26.99 12.13 -59.81
N GLY A 679 26.28 11.47 -60.72
CA GLY A 679 26.84 11.01 -62.01
C GLY A 679 27.92 9.92 -61.89
N ALA A 680 28.33 9.56 -60.68
CA ALA A 680 29.26 8.48 -60.36
C ALA A 680 28.54 7.44 -59.50
N GLY A 681 27.71 6.61 -60.12
CA GLY A 681 27.04 5.48 -59.46
C GLY A 681 26.35 4.55 -60.47
N SER A 682 26.31 3.27 -60.16
CA SER A 682 25.82 2.16 -60.99
C SER A 682 24.34 1.87 -60.74
N GLY A 683 23.45 2.84 -61.03
CA GLY A 683 22.00 2.58 -60.99
C GLY A 683 21.52 1.68 -62.14
N CYS A 684 20.36 1.05 -61.98
CA CYS A 684 19.73 0.15 -62.98
C CYS A 684 19.29 0.84 -64.28
N TRP A 685 19.62 2.11 -64.47
CA TRP A 685 19.32 2.89 -65.67
C TRP A 685 20.37 2.65 -66.76
N PRO A 686 19.97 2.40 -68.02
CA PRO A 686 20.92 2.23 -69.11
C PRO A 686 21.71 3.54 -69.36
N ARG A 687 23.04 3.43 -69.46
CA ARG A 687 23.96 4.58 -69.72
C ARG A 687 23.82 5.21 -71.11
N THR A 688 22.93 4.75 -71.98
CA THR A 688 22.85 5.19 -73.38
C THR A 688 21.40 5.39 -73.83
N ILE A 689 20.89 6.59 -73.62
CA ILE A 689 19.93 7.20 -74.55
C ILE A 689 20.62 8.49 -75.00
N SER A 690 21.07 8.53 -76.25
CA SER A 690 21.61 9.76 -76.86
C SER A 690 20.59 10.89 -76.70
N PRO A 691 21.02 12.13 -76.41
CA PRO A 691 20.09 13.23 -76.23
C PRO A 691 19.35 13.48 -77.56
N ALA A 692 18.01 13.54 -77.47
CA ALA A 692 17.17 14.01 -78.55
C ALA A 692 17.63 15.43 -79.00
N PRO A 693 17.54 15.77 -80.30
CA PRO A 693 18.01 17.06 -80.78
C PRO A 693 17.19 18.20 -80.15
N SER A 694 17.90 19.29 -79.83
CA SER A 694 17.39 20.50 -79.20
C SER A 694 16.20 21.14 -79.93
N PRO A 695 15.25 21.78 -79.22
CA PRO A 695 14.04 22.36 -79.80
C PRO A 695 14.33 23.76 -80.35
N THR A 696 14.93 23.83 -81.54
CA THR A 696 15.01 25.07 -82.32
C THR A 696 14.62 24.78 -83.76
N THR A 697 13.32 24.59 -83.99
CA THR A 697 12.56 24.98 -85.20
C THR A 697 11.16 24.39 -85.15
N TRP A 698 10.17 25.18 -84.73
CA TRP A 698 8.77 24.92 -85.07
C TRP A 698 8.33 25.99 -86.08
N PRO A 699 7.83 25.63 -87.27
CA PRO A 699 7.14 26.58 -88.14
C PRO A 699 5.73 26.84 -87.59
N ARG A 700 5.35 28.12 -87.56
CA ARG A 700 3.99 28.60 -87.29
C ARG A 700 3.04 28.08 -88.38
N THR A 701 1.91 27.52 -87.96
CA THR A 701 0.56 27.41 -88.60
C THR A 701 -0.06 26.08 -88.14
N ALA A 702 -1.34 25.90 -87.79
CA ALA A 702 -2.54 26.68 -88.05
C ALA A 702 -3.56 26.51 -86.91
N ARG A 703 -4.50 27.45 -86.86
CA ARG A 703 -5.69 27.53 -86.00
C ARG A 703 -6.65 26.38 -86.28
N GLY A 704 -7.41 25.93 -85.29
CA GLY A 704 -8.62 25.14 -85.55
C GLY A 704 -9.27 24.45 -84.36
N THR A 705 -10.31 25.11 -83.83
CA THR A 705 -11.51 24.52 -83.20
C THR A 705 -11.39 23.72 -81.90
N THR A 706 -11.68 24.43 -80.81
CA THR A 706 -12.32 23.92 -79.59
C THR A 706 -13.69 23.31 -79.90
N ARG A 707 -13.93 22.07 -79.46
CA ARG A 707 -15.28 21.53 -79.25
C ARG A 707 -15.40 20.91 -77.87
N ALA A 708 -16.29 21.50 -77.09
CA ALA A 708 -16.80 20.97 -75.84
C ALA A 708 -17.64 19.71 -76.08
N CYS A 709 -17.63 18.79 -75.13
CA CYS A 709 -18.77 17.92 -74.86
C CYS A 709 -19.04 17.89 -73.36
N ARG A 710 -20.27 18.33 -73.05
CA ARG A 710 -20.91 18.37 -71.75
C ARG A 710 -21.38 16.99 -71.31
N SER A 711 -21.55 16.89 -70.00
CA SER A 711 -22.37 15.93 -69.29
C SER A 711 -23.83 15.91 -69.77
N SER A 712 -24.45 14.72 -69.70
CA SER A 712 -25.84 14.57 -69.25
C SER A 712 -26.16 13.12 -68.87
N ARG A 713 -26.66 12.98 -67.63
CA ARG A 713 -27.45 11.89 -67.03
C ARG A 713 -26.76 10.59 -66.64
#